data_AF-A0A937PXX2-F1
#
_entry.id   AF-A0A937PXX2-F1
#
_cell.length_a   1.000
_cell.length_b   1.000
_cell.length_c   1.000
_cell.angle_alpha   90.00
_cell.angle_beta   90.00
_cell.angle_gamma   90.00
#
_symmetry.space_group_name_H-M   'P 1'
#
loop_
_entity.id
_entity.type
_entity.pdbx_description
1 polymer ?
#
loop_
_entity_poly.entity_id
_entity_poly.type
_entity_poly.pdbx_seq_one_letter_code
_entity_poly.pdbx_strand_id
1 'polypeptide(L)'
;MESEKKDKELDELISAAIGREGLKFDFGKWKGEHEKEIRLYESQQAKSAEHRGSSGLLKLIRRGGVLRYAAAAVIVIGALIGMQHLTEGLTTIAWADVAERFRSVPFFSAAIYIKDDVTAEPKQIELWMSREGKARLRTGTQVIFGDQGKVIKAFDIKTRSAVEADEHAGFLLGKLGAAHEFSLDSVIKVISGGKMEDVTPLINPDAVISQDMVVFDIQSTISPEWLRIWALRQSRLPVRIRVWDPRDGDGTDVVFSYSTGQSAEFFDPNAFDAMLKEASTKSRISVAYAFLKDPGGRSVTPEDIFEKSGYHIPLVKRAGMTKEGVFWVLAGKGRNRTPKGRTFYGFSRMEDDLGRRYLSVGGGHRLRDDTSYDAFVPVDYPFDQRKPGRITLYCQTQDYDPSVKPELIGTVDLTEWEQDAESPNLFGKGTRDATGFKIALTYRLEGEEHAERRAKLLETIPKWSERRKDISVLIFWMRQAEREKDFDEVIIIGEILTPLLLEKPKQADRYAFRDYITALAKRGRLDDAKALFERIDKVEDLTPEKHKKDYYNQYLEHMARALSYGAKLTVDKVGYVMSVDIKNDKRFGNFHGWDWSAEFEKPKYKNWERRLGELAEYYKTHPLPERMEILKQDKEEEFGVRSRKMPGIETHQAEPLHRKFRAIAYYYKYPESVARLRMEGSVPDIKLQHDLVYKAGTKQPEKIEFILDYFGWEVVEVNEPRRVWVAKHDGRKLKDFKEVKAPGKKLYMSSEGLSLDPLFHHFMLGQNRDVMAAGPIIVDQTGLTERVALECPSFEGAEGLEIAREWFKDEMGVTFTEEVQQMTTYVIRKREER
;
A
#
# COMPACT_ATOMS: atom_id res chain seq x y z
N MET A 1 -49.24 31.07 -7.50
CA MET A 1 -48.24 31.59 -6.55
C MET A 1 -47.21 30.55 -6.11
N GLU A 2 -47.57 29.35 -5.60
CA GLU A 2 -46.55 28.32 -5.28
C GLU A 2 -45.91 27.64 -6.51
N SER A 3 -46.66 27.46 -7.61
CA SER A 3 -46.12 26.83 -8.84
C SER A 3 -45.13 27.74 -9.56
N GLU A 4 -45.46 29.03 -9.70
CA GLU A 4 -44.60 30.01 -10.37
C GLU A 4 -43.25 30.20 -9.65
N LYS A 5 -43.22 30.02 -8.32
CA LYS A 5 -41.99 30.08 -7.54
C LYS A 5 -41.09 28.87 -7.80
N LYS A 6 -41.68 27.68 -7.94
CA LYS A 6 -40.96 26.42 -8.25
C LYS A 6 -40.48 26.38 -9.70
N ASP A 7 -41.26 26.91 -10.63
CA ASP A 7 -40.88 26.99 -12.05
C ASP A 7 -39.68 27.95 -12.23
N LYS A 8 -39.62 29.04 -11.44
CA LYS A 8 -38.49 29.97 -11.44
C LYS A 8 -37.19 29.36 -10.85
N GLU A 9 -37.30 28.60 -9.77
CA GLU A 9 -36.16 27.87 -9.19
C GLU A 9 -35.61 26.80 -10.15
N LEU A 10 -36.49 26.16 -10.93
CA LEU A 10 -36.10 25.16 -11.94
C LEU A 10 -35.46 25.81 -13.18
N ASP A 11 -35.96 26.96 -13.63
CA ASP A 11 -35.34 27.75 -14.72
C ASP A 11 -33.93 28.25 -14.36
N GLU A 12 -33.72 28.64 -13.10
CA GLU A 12 -32.40 29.02 -12.57
C GLU A 12 -31.44 27.81 -12.55
N LEU A 13 -31.91 26.63 -12.17
CA LEU A 13 -31.13 25.38 -12.20
C LEU A 13 -30.78 24.95 -13.63
N ILE A 14 -31.72 25.03 -14.56
CA ILE A 14 -31.50 24.68 -15.97
C ILE A 14 -30.51 25.67 -16.60
N SER A 15 -30.67 26.97 -16.35
CA SER A 15 -29.75 28.03 -16.83
C SER A 15 -28.32 27.84 -16.30
N ALA A 16 -28.18 27.45 -15.03
CA ALA A 16 -26.89 27.16 -14.41
C ALA A 16 -26.22 25.90 -15.00
N ALA A 17 -27.01 24.86 -15.33
CA ALA A 17 -26.49 23.61 -15.89
C ALA A 17 -26.02 23.75 -17.34
N ILE A 18 -26.63 24.64 -18.12
CA ILE A 18 -26.33 24.83 -19.56
C ILE A 18 -25.48 26.08 -19.86
N GLY A 19 -25.15 26.87 -18.83
CA GLY A 19 -24.24 28.02 -18.94
C GLY A 19 -24.77 29.20 -19.77
N ARG A 20 -26.10 29.36 -19.86
CA ARG A 20 -26.75 30.49 -20.56
C ARG A 20 -27.77 31.14 -19.64
N GLU A 21 -27.51 32.38 -19.22
CA GLU A 21 -28.45 33.15 -18.40
C GLU A 21 -29.62 33.67 -19.24
N GLY A 22 -30.85 33.48 -18.75
CA GLY A 22 -32.06 34.13 -19.29
C GLY A 22 -33.00 33.27 -20.14
N LEU A 23 -32.81 31.94 -20.21
CA LEU A 23 -33.79 31.05 -20.84
C LEU A 23 -35.00 30.84 -19.91
N LYS A 24 -36.18 31.30 -20.33
CA LYS A 24 -37.45 30.97 -19.67
C LYS A 24 -38.06 29.75 -20.34
N PHE A 25 -38.24 28.66 -19.61
CA PHE A 25 -38.91 27.47 -20.12
C PHE A 25 -40.43 27.66 -20.05
N ASP A 26 -41.14 27.51 -21.17
CA ASP A 26 -42.59 27.65 -21.21
C ASP A 26 -43.27 26.34 -20.77
N PHE A 27 -43.40 26.17 -19.46
CA PHE A 27 -44.06 25.02 -18.86
C PHE A 27 -45.54 24.90 -19.26
N GLY A 28 -46.19 26.00 -19.66
CA GLY A 28 -47.55 25.98 -20.18
C GLY A 28 -47.60 25.27 -21.53
N LYS A 29 -46.69 25.63 -22.44
CA LYS A 29 -46.54 24.97 -23.74
C LYS A 29 -46.15 23.49 -23.58
N TRP A 30 -45.16 23.18 -22.73
CA TRP A 30 -44.71 21.81 -22.52
C TRP A 30 -45.81 20.90 -21.94
N LYS A 31 -46.57 21.37 -20.94
CA LYS A 31 -47.71 20.61 -20.38
C LYS A 31 -48.82 20.41 -21.41
N GLY A 32 -49.04 21.39 -22.28
CA GLY A 32 -49.97 21.26 -23.40
C GLY A 32 -49.51 20.24 -24.45
N GLU A 33 -48.22 20.22 -24.77
CA GLU A 33 -47.64 19.29 -25.75
C GLU A 33 -47.53 17.85 -25.23
N HIS A 34 -47.50 17.64 -23.91
CA HIS A 34 -47.28 16.31 -23.28
C HIS A 34 -48.42 15.90 -22.33
N GLU A 35 -49.64 16.39 -22.57
CA GLU A 35 -50.81 16.13 -21.72
C GLU A 35 -51.16 14.63 -21.64
N LYS A 36 -50.90 13.86 -22.70
CA LYS A 36 -51.19 12.43 -22.76
C LYS A 36 -50.28 11.62 -21.84
N GLU A 37 -49.00 11.96 -21.80
CA GLU A 37 -47.97 11.33 -20.96
C GLU A 37 -48.24 11.64 -19.48
N ILE A 38 -48.66 12.87 -19.17
CA ILE A 38 -49.05 13.28 -17.81
C ILE A 38 -50.27 12.46 -17.35
N ARG A 39 -51.32 12.35 -18.17
CA ARG A 39 -52.51 11.52 -17.85
C ARG A 39 -52.16 10.03 -17.72
N LEU A 40 -51.22 9.53 -18.51
CA LEU A 40 -50.74 8.14 -18.41
C LEU A 40 -50.04 7.90 -17.06
N TYR A 41 -49.17 8.81 -16.64
CA TYR A 41 -48.46 8.73 -15.36
C TYR A 41 -49.41 8.83 -14.16
N GLU A 42 -50.38 9.75 -14.19
CA GLU A 42 -51.40 9.87 -13.13
C GLU A 42 -52.28 8.62 -13.04
N SER A 43 -52.61 7.99 -14.18
CA SER A 43 -53.35 6.72 -14.21
C SER A 43 -52.57 5.53 -13.64
N GLN A 44 -51.24 5.55 -13.76
CA GLN A 44 -50.36 4.53 -13.18
C GLN A 44 -50.20 4.69 -11.67
N GLN A 45 -50.18 5.93 -11.15
CA GLN A 45 -50.22 6.16 -9.70
C GLN A 45 -51.54 5.74 -9.08
N ALA A 46 -52.68 6.01 -9.74
CA ALA A 46 -54.00 5.59 -9.27
C ALA A 46 -54.12 4.05 -9.18
N LYS A 47 -53.55 3.30 -10.14
CA LYS A 47 -53.51 1.83 -10.12
C LYS A 47 -52.56 1.24 -9.07
N SER A 48 -51.50 1.97 -8.71
CA SER A 48 -50.51 1.52 -7.71
C SER A 48 -51.03 1.65 -6.28
N ALA A 49 -52.05 2.48 -6.03
CA ALA A 49 -52.70 2.64 -4.73
C ALA A 49 -53.69 1.50 -4.40
N GLU A 50 -54.19 0.76 -5.39
CA GLU A 50 -55.17 -0.34 -5.21
C GLU A 50 -54.54 -1.70 -4.84
N HIS A 51 -53.21 -1.87 -4.90
CA HIS A 51 -52.54 -3.17 -4.68
C HIS A 51 -51.77 -3.32 -3.35
N ARG A 52 -51.98 -2.43 -2.39
CA ARG A 52 -51.47 -2.62 -1.00
C ARG A 52 -52.58 -3.08 -0.07
N GLY A 53 -52.90 -4.38 -0.16
CA GLY A 53 -53.87 -5.02 0.73
C GLY A 53 -53.88 -6.54 0.62
N SER A 54 -52.84 -7.21 1.12
CA SER A 54 -52.92 -8.46 1.92
C SER A 54 -51.58 -9.19 1.91
N SER A 55 -51.04 -9.38 3.12
CA SER A 55 -49.82 -10.12 3.42
C SER A 55 -50.21 -11.55 3.80
N GLY A 56 -49.52 -12.55 3.24
CA GLY A 56 -49.46 -13.88 3.82
C GLY A 56 -49.55 -15.04 2.83
N LEU A 57 -48.56 -15.23 1.95
CA LEU A 57 -48.44 -16.50 1.20
C LEU A 57 -47.06 -16.78 0.55
N LEU A 58 -45.94 -16.38 1.18
CA LEU A 58 -44.58 -16.68 0.68
C LEU A 58 -43.72 -17.40 1.72
N LYS A 59 -44.20 -18.55 2.17
CA LYS A 59 -43.40 -19.50 2.96
C LYS A 59 -43.43 -20.94 2.43
N LEU A 60 -43.75 -21.17 1.15
CA LEU A 60 -44.02 -22.54 0.71
C LEU A 60 -43.83 -22.80 -0.80
N ILE A 61 -42.64 -22.57 -1.36
CA ILE A 61 -42.27 -23.25 -2.62
C ILE A 61 -40.81 -23.73 -2.55
N ARG A 62 -40.68 -25.01 -2.17
CA ARG A 62 -39.54 -25.89 -2.36
C ARG A 62 -39.99 -26.92 -3.40
N ARG A 63 -39.11 -27.25 -4.37
CA ARG A 63 -39.10 -28.46 -5.22
C ARG A 63 -39.98 -28.50 -6.50
N GLY A 64 -39.30 -28.68 -7.63
CA GLY A 64 -39.54 -29.82 -8.52
C GLY A 64 -40.38 -29.60 -9.78
N GLY A 65 -39.70 -29.49 -10.93
CA GLY A 65 -39.93 -30.31 -12.14
C GLY A 65 -41.29 -30.28 -12.87
N VAL A 66 -41.29 -29.57 -14.01
CA VAL A 66 -41.87 -29.92 -15.33
C VAL A 66 -43.40 -30.21 -15.42
N LEU A 67 -44.14 -29.40 -16.22
CA LEU A 67 -44.87 -29.75 -17.48
C LEU A 67 -46.14 -28.87 -17.74
N ARG A 68 -46.29 -28.42 -19.00
CA ARG A 68 -47.50 -27.94 -19.77
C ARG A 68 -48.00 -26.49 -19.47
N TYR A 69 -48.18 -25.61 -20.47
CA TYR A 69 -49.02 -25.74 -21.67
C TYR A 69 -48.42 -25.15 -22.96
N ALA A 70 -48.72 -25.82 -24.08
CA ALA A 70 -48.77 -25.23 -25.41
C ALA A 70 -50.23 -24.86 -25.73
N ALA A 71 -50.46 -23.69 -26.34
CA ALA A 71 -51.63 -23.39 -27.17
C ALA A 71 -51.49 -22.06 -27.95
N ALA A 72 -51.59 -22.18 -29.28
CA ALA A 72 -51.99 -21.22 -30.33
C ALA A 72 -51.18 -19.91 -30.50
N ALA A 73 -50.38 -19.71 -31.56
CA ALA A 73 -50.61 -19.70 -33.02
C ALA A 73 -51.03 -18.34 -33.61
N VAL A 74 -50.15 -17.82 -34.48
CA VAL A 74 -50.41 -17.15 -35.78
C VAL A 74 -51.34 -15.93 -35.78
N ILE A 75 -50.73 -14.74 -35.95
CA ILE A 75 -51.07 -13.64 -36.88
C ILE A 75 -49.94 -12.59 -36.70
N VAL A 76 -49.26 -12.21 -37.79
CA VAL A 76 -48.56 -10.91 -38.04
C VAL A 76 -47.57 -11.02 -39.22
N ILE A 77 -47.20 -12.22 -39.69
CA ILE A 77 -46.26 -12.37 -40.82
C ILE A 77 -46.80 -11.79 -42.15
N GLY A 78 -48.12 -11.59 -42.29
CA GLY A 78 -48.71 -11.00 -43.51
C GLY A 78 -48.64 -9.47 -43.62
N ALA A 79 -48.37 -8.72 -42.54
CA ALA A 79 -48.45 -7.26 -42.55
C ALA A 79 -47.09 -6.55 -42.78
N LEU A 80 -45.97 -7.26 -42.66
CA LEU A 80 -44.62 -6.69 -42.79
C LEU A 80 -44.06 -6.68 -44.21
N ILE A 81 -44.64 -7.43 -45.15
CA ILE A 81 -44.23 -7.42 -46.56
C ILE A 81 -44.81 -6.20 -47.30
N GLY A 82 -45.87 -5.56 -46.78
CA GLY A 82 -46.50 -4.38 -47.37
C GLY A 82 -45.83 -3.03 -47.04
N MET A 83 -44.86 -2.99 -46.13
CA MET A 83 -44.15 -1.75 -45.73
C MET A 83 -42.72 -1.64 -46.29
N GLN A 84 -42.29 -2.53 -47.18
CA GLN A 84 -40.96 -2.45 -47.80
C GLN A 84 -40.84 -1.43 -48.95
N HIS A 85 -41.90 -0.65 -49.26
CA HIS A 85 -41.87 0.36 -50.33
C HIS A 85 -41.99 1.83 -49.86
N LEU A 86 -41.91 2.12 -48.56
CA LEU A 86 -42.08 3.50 -48.04
C LEU A 86 -40.94 4.05 -47.17
N THR A 87 -39.78 3.39 -47.14
CA THR A 87 -38.55 3.94 -46.52
C THR A 87 -37.33 3.66 -47.40
N GLU A 88 -37.23 4.37 -48.52
CA GLU A 88 -35.98 4.53 -49.24
C GLU A 88 -35.03 5.38 -48.38
N GLY A 89 -34.15 4.73 -47.61
CA GLY A 89 -33.07 5.42 -46.89
C GLY A 89 -32.41 4.69 -45.71
N LEU A 90 -33.05 3.71 -45.08
CA LEU A 90 -32.47 2.96 -43.97
C LEU A 90 -32.79 1.47 -44.09
N THR A 91 -31.81 0.67 -44.50
CA THR A 91 -31.86 -0.78 -44.34
C THR A 91 -31.91 -1.10 -42.84
N THR A 92 -33.08 -1.46 -42.33
CA THR A 92 -33.27 -1.90 -40.95
C THR A 92 -32.82 -3.36 -40.83
N ILE A 93 -31.89 -3.63 -39.91
CA ILE A 93 -31.37 -4.99 -39.66
C ILE A 93 -32.35 -5.70 -38.74
N ALA A 94 -32.92 -6.82 -39.19
CA ALA A 94 -33.81 -7.62 -38.37
C ALA A 94 -33.02 -8.60 -37.49
N TRP A 95 -33.64 -9.08 -36.41
CA TRP A 95 -33.08 -10.13 -35.56
C TRP A 95 -32.67 -11.38 -36.37
N ALA A 96 -33.52 -11.78 -37.33
CA ALA A 96 -33.27 -12.94 -38.18
C ALA A 96 -31.94 -12.82 -38.96
N ASP A 97 -31.59 -11.61 -39.43
CA ASP A 97 -30.32 -11.35 -40.11
C ASP A 97 -29.11 -11.62 -39.18
N VAL A 98 -29.23 -11.27 -37.90
CA VAL A 98 -28.19 -11.46 -36.88
C VAL A 98 -28.05 -12.93 -36.50
N ALA A 99 -29.18 -13.60 -36.26
CA ALA A 99 -29.20 -15.02 -35.90
C ALA A 99 -28.68 -15.91 -37.03
N GLU A 100 -29.10 -15.65 -38.28
CA GLU A 100 -28.60 -16.36 -39.47
C GLU A 100 -27.11 -16.10 -39.67
N ARG A 101 -26.67 -14.85 -39.53
CA ARG A 101 -25.26 -14.52 -39.67
C ARG A 101 -24.40 -15.22 -38.63
N PHE A 102 -24.81 -15.24 -37.36
CA PHE A 102 -24.11 -15.95 -36.30
C PHE A 102 -23.99 -17.44 -36.60
N ARG A 103 -25.07 -18.07 -37.10
CA ARG A 103 -25.06 -19.49 -37.52
C ARG A 103 -24.08 -19.78 -38.65
N SER A 104 -23.81 -18.80 -39.52
CA SER A 104 -22.86 -18.94 -40.62
C SER A 104 -21.39 -18.89 -40.20
N VAL A 105 -21.09 -18.53 -38.95
CA VAL A 105 -19.72 -18.38 -38.46
C VAL A 105 -19.05 -19.74 -38.29
N PRO A 106 -17.86 -19.96 -38.87
CA PRO A 106 -17.15 -21.24 -38.75
C PRO A 106 -16.53 -21.46 -37.37
N PHE A 107 -16.19 -20.37 -36.67
CA PHE A 107 -15.56 -20.38 -35.37
C PHE A 107 -15.79 -19.05 -34.65
N PHE A 108 -16.06 -19.13 -33.34
CA PHE A 108 -16.07 -17.96 -32.47
C PHE A 108 -15.43 -18.30 -31.12
N SER A 109 -15.08 -17.25 -30.40
CA SER A 109 -14.74 -17.33 -28.99
C SER A 109 -15.64 -16.37 -28.20
N ALA A 110 -15.88 -16.71 -26.94
CA ALA A 110 -16.69 -15.90 -26.04
C ALA A 110 -16.03 -15.80 -24.66
N ALA A 111 -16.02 -14.60 -24.08
CA ALA A 111 -15.74 -14.39 -22.67
C ALA A 111 -17.08 -14.19 -21.95
N ILE A 112 -17.37 -15.08 -21.01
CA ILE A 112 -18.62 -15.13 -20.26
C ILE A 112 -18.30 -14.74 -18.82
N TYR A 113 -18.91 -13.67 -18.34
CA TYR A 113 -18.84 -13.21 -16.96
C TYR A 113 -20.17 -13.49 -16.29
N ILE A 114 -20.14 -14.28 -15.21
CA ILE A 114 -21.31 -14.62 -14.42
C ILE A 114 -21.15 -13.96 -13.06
N LYS A 115 -22.16 -13.24 -12.61
CA LYS A 115 -22.17 -12.50 -11.36
C LYS A 115 -23.47 -12.81 -10.63
N ASP A 116 -23.38 -13.46 -9.47
CA ASP A 116 -24.56 -13.95 -8.74
C ASP A 116 -25.37 -12.83 -8.06
N ASP A 117 -24.73 -11.70 -7.71
CA ASP A 117 -25.38 -10.52 -7.12
C ASP A 117 -24.50 -9.27 -7.29
N VAL A 118 -25.02 -8.08 -6.99
CA VAL A 118 -24.32 -6.78 -7.14
C VAL A 118 -22.95 -6.67 -6.45
N THR A 119 -22.68 -7.45 -5.41
CA THR A 119 -21.43 -7.44 -4.63
C THR A 119 -20.46 -8.57 -4.99
N ALA A 120 -20.93 -9.62 -5.68
CA ALA A 120 -20.10 -10.77 -6.05
C ALA A 120 -19.01 -10.41 -7.08
N GLU A 121 -17.82 -10.99 -6.91
CA GLU A 121 -16.78 -10.99 -7.93
C GLU A 121 -17.23 -11.85 -9.13
N PRO A 122 -17.13 -11.35 -10.37
CA PRO A 122 -17.62 -12.10 -11.53
C PRO A 122 -16.72 -13.31 -11.84
N LYS A 123 -17.34 -14.49 -11.96
CA LYS A 123 -16.67 -15.69 -12.48
C LYS A 123 -16.52 -15.57 -13.98
N GLN A 124 -15.29 -15.68 -14.48
CA GLN A 124 -15.00 -15.69 -15.91
C GLN A 124 -14.90 -17.12 -16.46
N ILE A 125 -15.56 -17.36 -17.59
CA ILE A 125 -15.42 -18.54 -18.43
C ILE A 125 -15.05 -18.08 -19.83
N GLU A 126 -13.96 -18.60 -20.37
CA GLU A 126 -13.58 -18.42 -21.77
C GLU A 126 -14.01 -19.65 -22.55
N LEU A 127 -14.69 -19.45 -23.67
CA LEU A 127 -15.18 -20.50 -24.56
C LEU A 127 -14.59 -20.29 -25.95
N TRP A 128 -14.06 -21.36 -26.55
CA TRP A 128 -13.72 -21.43 -27.97
C TRP A 128 -14.52 -22.56 -28.58
N MET A 129 -15.20 -22.29 -29.69
CA MET A 129 -16.10 -23.27 -30.29
C MET A 129 -16.05 -23.24 -31.81
N SER A 130 -15.93 -24.42 -32.41
CA SER A 130 -16.03 -24.61 -33.85
C SER A 130 -17.46 -24.96 -34.26
N ARG A 131 -17.77 -24.72 -35.53
CA ARG A 131 -19.05 -25.13 -36.14
C ARG A 131 -19.28 -26.64 -36.10
N GLU A 132 -18.21 -27.43 -36.02
CA GLU A 132 -18.27 -28.90 -35.89
C GLU A 132 -18.65 -29.35 -34.46
N GLY A 133 -18.96 -28.43 -33.54
CA GLY A 133 -19.35 -28.76 -32.18
C GLY A 133 -18.18 -29.08 -31.24
N LYS A 134 -16.94 -28.92 -31.70
CA LYS A 134 -15.75 -29.00 -30.83
C LYS A 134 -15.66 -27.74 -30.00
N ALA A 135 -15.45 -27.91 -28.71
CA ALA A 135 -15.36 -26.83 -27.75
C ALA A 135 -14.17 -27.00 -26.82
N ARG A 136 -13.58 -25.88 -26.42
CA ARG A 136 -12.63 -25.80 -25.32
C ARG A 136 -13.05 -24.66 -24.41
N LEU A 137 -12.98 -24.88 -23.10
CA LEU A 137 -13.29 -23.87 -22.10
C LEU A 137 -12.12 -23.71 -21.14
N ARG A 138 -11.96 -22.49 -20.64
CA ARG A 138 -11.10 -22.17 -19.50
C ARG A 138 -11.94 -21.55 -18.40
N THR A 139 -11.85 -22.09 -17.20
CA THR A 139 -12.41 -21.47 -15.99
C THR A 139 -11.48 -21.73 -14.80
N GLY A 140 -11.09 -20.66 -14.10
CA GLY A 140 -10.08 -20.76 -13.04
C GLY A 140 -8.79 -21.43 -13.53
N THR A 141 -8.44 -22.57 -12.91
CA THR A 141 -7.30 -23.43 -13.27
C THR A 141 -7.65 -24.59 -14.20
N GLN A 142 -8.90 -24.74 -14.60
CA GLN A 142 -9.33 -25.85 -15.44
C GLN A 142 -9.35 -25.50 -16.93
N VAL A 143 -8.88 -26.45 -17.75
CA VAL A 143 -9.12 -26.49 -19.19
C VAL A 143 -10.01 -27.69 -19.49
N ILE A 144 -11.16 -27.43 -20.11
CA ILE A 144 -12.22 -28.41 -20.33
C ILE A 144 -12.43 -28.57 -21.83
N PHE A 145 -12.41 -29.80 -22.31
CA PHE A 145 -12.62 -30.16 -23.71
C PHE A 145 -14.02 -30.73 -23.87
N GLY A 146 -14.73 -30.27 -24.89
CA GLY A 146 -16.08 -30.72 -25.21
C GLY A 146 -16.23 -31.06 -26.69
N ASP A 147 -17.15 -31.97 -26.97
CA ASP A 147 -17.56 -32.35 -28.33
C ASP A 147 -19.07 -32.59 -28.34
N GLN A 148 -19.76 -31.98 -29.30
CA GLN A 148 -21.23 -32.02 -29.42
C GLN A 148 -21.95 -31.68 -28.09
N GLY A 149 -21.41 -30.70 -27.36
CA GLY A 149 -21.89 -30.24 -26.05
C GLY A 149 -21.78 -31.26 -24.92
N LYS A 150 -20.98 -32.31 -25.07
CA LYS A 150 -20.59 -33.20 -23.96
C LYS A 150 -19.18 -32.88 -23.53
N VAL A 151 -18.92 -32.90 -22.22
CA VAL A 151 -17.56 -32.86 -21.68
C VAL A 151 -16.86 -34.17 -22.05
N ILE A 152 -15.71 -34.07 -22.71
CA ILE A 152 -14.87 -35.20 -23.09
C ILE A 152 -13.77 -35.43 -22.06
N LYS A 153 -13.07 -34.37 -21.65
CA LYS A 153 -12.00 -34.45 -20.65
C LYS A 153 -11.75 -33.07 -20.04
N ALA A 154 -11.33 -33.02 -18.79
CA ALA A 154 -10.91 -31.79 -18.12
C ALA A 154 -9.57 -32.00 -17.42
N PHE A 155 -8.79 -30.93 -17.36
CA PHE A 155 -7.48 -30.93 -16.74
C PHE A 155 -7.32 -29.71 -15.85
N ASP A 156 -6.71 -29.89 -14.69
CA ASP A 156 -6.30 -28.79 -13.83
C ASP A 156 -4.83 -28.45 -14.13
N ILE A 157 -4.57 -27.22 -14.57
CA ILE A 157 -3.23 -26.78 -15.00
C ILE A 157 -2.27 -26.56 -13.82
N LYS A 158 -2.79 -26.49 -12.58
CA LYS A 158 -1.98 -26.29 -11.37
C LYS A 158 -1.37 -27.62 -10.91
N THR A 159 -2.17 -28.68 -10.92
CA THR A 159 -1.81 -30.06 -10.59
C THR A 159 -1.29 -30.84 -11.80
N ARG A 160 -1.54 -30.34 -13.02
CA ARG A 160 -1.17 -30.96 -14.31
C ARG A 160 -1.74 -32.37 -14.47
N SER A 161 -2.95 -32.58 -13.97
CA SER A 161 -3.64 -33.86 -14.02
C SER A 161 -5.06 -33.73 -14.54
N ALA A 162 -5.61 -34.84 -15.04
CA ALA A 162 -7.02 -34.92 -15.35
C ALA A 162 -7.86 -34.76 -14.07
N VAL A 163 -8.97 -34.03 -14.17
CA VAL A 163 -9.90 -33.75 -13.07
C VAL A 163 -11.34 -33.82 -13.59
N GLU A 164 -12.31 -33.83 -12.67
CA GLU A 164 -13.70 -33.60 -13.04
C GLU A 164 -13.91 -32.14 -13.48
N ALA A 165 -14.76 -31.95 -14.49
CA ALA A 165 -15.03 -30.62 -15.04
C ALA A 165 -15.84 -29.77 -14.05
N ASP A 166 -15.49 -28.48 -13.97
CA ASP A 166 -16.26 -27.47 -13.23
C ASP A 166 -17.75 -27.55 -13.59
N GLU A 167 -18.61 -27.59 -12.57
CA GLU A 167 -20.04 -27.83 -12.73
C GLU A 167 -20.72 -26.79 -13.64
N HIS A 168 -20.35 -25.50 -13.52
CA HIS A 168 -20.94 -24.44 -14.34
C HIS A 168 -20.48 -24.52 -15.79
N ALA A 169 -19.20 -24.81 -16.02
CA ALA A 169 -18.67 -24.99 -17.38
C ALA A 169 -19.24 -26.26 -18.06
N GLY A 170 -19.37 -27.35 -17.30
CA GLY A 170 -20.01 -28.58 -17.75
C GLY A 170 -21.50 -28.38 -18.05
N PHE A 171 -22.21 -27.64 -17.20
CA PHE A 171 -23.61 -27.27 -17.42
C PHE A 171 -23.78 -26.41 -18.68
N LEU A 172 -22.92 -25.39 -18.87
CA LEU A 172 -22.91 -24.54 -20.06
C LEU A 172 -22.73 -25.39 -21.33
N LEU A 173 -21.71 -26.25 -21.36
CA LEU A 173 -21.48 -27.17 -22.48
C LEU A 173 -22.69 -28.07 -22.77
N GLY A 174 -23.23 -28.69 -21.73
CA GLY A 174 -24.40 -29.57 -21.83
C GLY A 174 -25.62 -28.86 -22.41
N LYS A 175 -25.87 -27.62 -22.00
CA LYS A 175 -26.98 -26.82 -22.49
C LYS A 175 -26.78 -26.34 -23.92
N LEU A 176 -25.55 -26.00 -24.31
CA LEU A 176 -25.23 -25.65 -25.69
C LEU A 176 -25.39 -26.84 -26.65
N GLY A 177 -25.14 -28.09 -26.20
CA GLY A 177 -25.38 -29.30 -27.00
C GLY A 177 -26.82 -29.80 -27.03
N ALA A 178 -27.64 -29.45 -26.04
CA ALA A 178 -29.06 -29.82 -25.99
C ALA A 178 -29.90 -29.09 -27.05
N ALA A 179 -29.41 -27.95 -27.55
CA ALA A 179 -29.94 -27.34 -28.75
C ALA A 179 -29.31 -28.04 -29.96
N HIS A 180 -30.11 -28.84 -30.67
CA HIS A 180 -29.67 -29.64 -31.82
C HIS A 180 -28.95 -28.82 -32.93
N GLU A 181 -29.10 -27.50 -32.94
CA GLU A 181 -28.29 -26.56 -33.72
C GLU A 181 -27.74 -25.46 -32.81
N PHE A 182 -26.44 -25.17 -32.94
CA PHE A 182 -25.82 -24.05 -32.22
C PHE A 182 -26.32 -22.72 -32.82
N SER A 183 -27.25 -22.07 -32.13
CA SER A 183 -27.85 -20.79 -32.52
C SER A 183 -27.69 -19.72 -31.43
N LEU A 184 -27.87 -18.46 -31.82
CA LEU A 184 -27.89 -17.36 -30.86
C LEU A 184 -29.06 -17.51 -29.87
N ASP A 185 -30.18 -18.08 -30.31
CA ASP A 185 -31.33 -18.42 -29.45
C ASP A 185 -30.96 -19.46 -28.40
N SER A 186 -30.11 -20.43 -28.77
CA SER A 186 -29.59 -21.43 -27.84
C SER A 186 -28.73 -20.78 -26.77
N VAL A 187 -27.83 -19.88 -27.17
CA VAL A 187 -27.00 -19.10 -26.22
C VAL A 187 -27.89 -18.29 -25.28
N ILE A 188 -28.87 -17.54 -25.80
CA ILE A 188 -29.84 -16.76 -25.03
C ILE A 188 -30.58 -17.64 -24.02
N LYS A 189 -31.08 -18.80 -24.47
CA LYS A 189 -31.76 -19.76 -23.60
C LYS A 189 -30.86 -20.24 -22.46
N VAL A 190 -29.58 -20.53 -22.74
CA VAL A 190 -28.64 -20.97 -21.70
C VAL A 190 -28.38 -19.87 -20.68
N ILE A 191 -28.04 -18.66 -21.13
CA ILE A 191 -27.64 -17.56 -20.23
C ILE A 191 -28.81 -16.91 -19.49
N SER A 192 -30.05 -17.08 -19.97
CA SER A 192 -31.28 -16.67 -19.26
C SER A 192 -31.86 -17.79 -18.38
N GLY A 193 -31.20 -18.95 -18.28
CA GLY A 193 -31.73 -20.10 -17.55
C GLY A 193 -33.06 -20.64 -18.09
N GLY A 194 -33.39 -20.35 -19.36
CA GLY A 194 -34.64 -20.75 -20.03
C GLY A 194 -35.83 -19.80 -19.82
N LYS A 195 -35.65 -18.68 -19.11
CA LYS A 195 -36.75 -17.73 -18.78
C LYS A 195 -37.18 -16.84 -19.97
N MET A 196 -36.45 -16.90 -21.08
CA MET A 196 -36.68 -16.08 -22.28
C MET A 196 -36.85 -16.92 -23.56
N GLU A 197 -37.41 -18.14 -23.45
CA GLU A 197 -37.46 -19.14 -24.55
C GLU A 197 -38.39 -18.76 -25.73
N ASP A 198 -39.27 -17.76 -25.59
CA ASP A 198 -40.30 -17.43 -26.60
C ASP A 198 -40.44 -15.92 -26.92
N VAL A 199 -39.37 -15.13 -26.72
CA VAL A 199 -39.42 -13.66 -26.94
C VAL A 199 -38.45 -13.22 -28.02
N THR A 200 -38.98 -12.68 -29.13
CA THR A 200 -38.18 -12.14 -30.23
C THR A 200 -37.53 -10.81 -29.81
N PRO A 201 -36.19 -10.65 -29.95
CA PRO A 201 -35.52 -9.38 -29.67
C PRO A 201 -36.04 -8.24 -30.55
N LEU A 202 -36.35 -7.11 -29.92
CA LEU A 202 -36.84 -5.91 -30.60
C LEU A 202 -35.75 -4.85 -30.65
N ILE A 203 -35.66 -4.13 -31.77
CA ILE A 203 -34.70 -3.02 -31.91
C ILE A 203 -35.01 -1.97 -30.84
N ASN A 204 -33.99 -1.53 -30.10
CA ASN A 204 -34.07 -0.41 -29.17
C ASN A 204 -33.68 0.89 -29.91
N PRO A 205 -34.63 1.76 -30.27
CA PRO A 205 -34.35 3.01 -30.98
C PRO A 205 -33.70 4.08 -30.09
N ASP A 206 -33.81 3.95 -28.76
CA ASP A 206 -33.34 4.93 -27.78
C ASP A 206 -31.88 4.73 -27.37
N ALA A 207 -31.25 3.63 -27.82
CA ALA A 207 -29.83 3.40 -27.60
C ALA A 207 -28.98 4.39 -28.40
N VAL A 208 -28.18 5.23 -27.71
CA VAL A 208 -27.33 6.33 -28.25
C VAL A 208 -26.16 5.84 -29.14
N ILE A 209 -26.20 4.60 -29.62
CA ILE A 209 -25.15 3.92 -30.39
C ILE A 209 -25.73 3.55 -31.77
N SER A 210 -25.82 4.52 -32.67
CA SER A 210 -26.60 4.39 -33.91
C SER A 210 -25.82 4.24 -35.21
N GLN A 211 -24.54 4.61 -35.27
CA GLN A 211 -23.76 4.56 -36.51
C GLN A 211 -23.26 3.14 -36.85
N ASP A 212 -22.67 2.44 -35.88
CA ASP A 212 -21.96 1.18 -36.14
C ASP A 212 -22.67 -0.08 -35.63
N MET A 213 -23.70 0.09 -34.78
CA MET A 213 -24.31 -0.99 -34.03
C MET A 213 -25.83 -0.91 -34.04
N VAL A 214 -26.47 -2.06 -33.86
CA VAL A 214 -27.90 -2.19 -33.59
C VAL A 214 -28.04 -2.88 -32.23
N VAL A 215 -28.92 -2.33 -31.40
CA VAL A 215 -29.22 -2.86 -30.07
C VAL A 215 -30.59 -3.52 -30.12
N PHE A 216 -30.66 -4.74 -29.60
CA PHE A 216 -31.92 -5.45 -29.42
C PHE A 216 -32.16 -5.67 -27.94
N ASP A 217 -33.38 -5.41 -27.48
CA ASP A 217 -33.82 -5.70 -26.12
C ASP A 217 -34.89 -6.81 -26.13
N ILE A 218 -34.80 -7.66 -25.11
CA ILE A 218 -35.79 -8.65 -24.73
C ILE A 218 -36.17 -8.35 -23.29
N GLN A 219 -37.46 -8.18 -23.04
CA GLN A 219 -37.99 -8.09 -21.68
C GLN A 219 -38.83 -9.34 -21.42
N SER A 220 -38.54 -10.06 -20.34
CA SER A 220 -39.34 -11.22 -19.96
C SER A 220 -40.75 -10.74 -19.54
N THR A 221 -41.78 -11.45 -19.99
CA THR A 221 -43.18 -11.17 -19.61
C THR A 221 -43.56 -11.76 -18.25
N ILE A 222 -42.71 -12.63 -17.69
CA ILE A 222 -42.96 -13.41 -16.46
C ILE A 222 -41.91 -13.17 -15.37
N SER A 223 -40.84 -12.43 -15.66
CA SER A 223 -39.77 -12.09 -14.71
C SER A 223 -39.21 -10.69 -15.00
N PRO A 224 -38.59 -10.00 -14.02
CA PRO A 224 -38.05 -8.65 -14.22
C PRO A 224 -36.69 -8.63 -14.94
N GLU A 225 -36.17 -9.79 -15.32
CA GLU A 225 -34.94 -9.92 -16.09
C GLU A 225 -35.11 -9.27 -17.47
N TRP A 226 -34.10 -8.54 -17.90
CA TRP A 226 -33.98 -8.09 -19.28
C TRP A 226 -32.68 -8.57 -19.89
N LEU A 227 -32.74 -8.79 -21.20
CA LEU A 227 -31.61 -9.18 -22.02
C LEU A 227 -31.40 -8.14 -23.10
N ARG A 228 -30.15 -7.72 -23.27
CA ARG A 228 -29.73 -6.82 -24.34
C ARG A 228 -28.65 -7.43 -25.19
N ILE A 229 -28.81 -7.27 -26.50
CA ILE A 229 -27.92 -7.78 -27.52
C ILE A 229 -27.38 -6.61 -28.31
N TRP A 230 -26.09 -6.61 -28.51
CA TRP A 230 -25.41 -5.64 -29.35
C TRP A 230 -24.88 -6.36 -30.58
N ALA A 231 -25.29 -5.91 -31.77
CA ALA A 231 -24.82 -6.45 -33.04
C ALA A 231 -24.23 -5.36 -33.94
N LEU A 232 -23.21 -5.70 -34.72
CA LEU A 232 -22.61 -4.77 -35.68
C LEU A 232 -23.53 -4.58 -36.88
N ARG A 233 -23.70 -3.33 -37.32
CA ARG A 233 -24.60 -2.99 -38.42
C ARG A 233 -24.12 -3.59 -39.75
N GLN A 234 -22.83 -3.47 -40.04
CA GLN A 234 -22.29 -3.94 -41.32
C GLN A 234 -22.19 -5.47 -41.40
N SER A 235 -21.61 -6.11 -40.38
CA SER A 235 -21.35 -7.55 -40.41
C SER A 235 -22.52 -8.40 -39.94
N ARG A 236 -23.51 -7.79 -39.25
CA ARG A 236 -24.65 -8.45 -38.59
C ARG A 236 -24.24 -9.44 -37.50
N LEU A 237 -23.02 -9.35 -36.99
CA LEU A 237 -22.53 -10.24 -35.94
C LEU A 237 -22.80 -9.67 -34.54
N PRO A 238 -23.29 -10.48 -33.59
CA PRO A 238 -23.41 -10.06 -32.20
C PRO A 238 -22.02 -9.90 -31.58
N VAL A 239 -21.79 -8.84 -30.82
CA VAL A 239 -20.52 -8.59 -30.11
C VAL A 239 -20.68 -8.71 -28.60
N ARG A 240 -21.90 -8.53 -28.09
CA ARG A 240 -22.20 -8.68 -26.67
C ARG A 240 -23.64 -9.12 -26.45
N ILE A 241 -23.87 -9.94 -25.44
CA ILE A 241 -25.19 -10.19 -24.85
C ILE A 241 -25.09 -9.99 -23.36
N ARG A 242 -26.03 -9.25 -22.77
CA ARG A 242 -26.14 -9.09 -21.32
C ARG A 242 -27.52 -9.52 -20.87
N VAL A 243 -27.57 -10.44 -19.91
CA VAL A 243 -28.74 -10.71 -19.08
C VAL A 243 -28.52 -10.03 -17.73
N TRP A 244 -29.54 -9.37 -17.22
CA TRP A 244 -29.47 -8.73 -15.90
C TRP A 244 -30.81 -8.82 -15.19
N ASP A 245 -30.77 -9.24 -13.94
CA ASP A 245 -31.87 -9.14 -13.00
C ASP A 245 -31.70 -7.87 -12.14
N PRO A 246 -32.61 -6.89 -12.25
CA PRO A 246 -32.55 -5.68 -11.43
C PRO A 246 -32.77 -5.92 -9.94
N ARG A 247 -33.32 -7.06 -9.51
CA ARG A 247 -33.72 -7.30 -8.12
C ARG A 247 -32.55 -7.44 -7.17
N ASP A 248 -31.53 -8.16 -7.59
CA ASP A 248 -30.33 -8.53 -6.82
C ASP A 248 -29.03 -8.14 -7.55
N GLY A 249 -29.13 -7.74 -8.82
CA GLY A 249 -27.98 -7.43 -9.64
C GLY A 249 -27.27 -8.68 -10.19
N ASP A 250 -27.91 -9.86 -10.13
CA ASP A 250 -27.49 -11.05 -10.87
C ASP A 250 -27.38 -10.69 -12.36
N GLY A 251 -26.34 -11.18 -13.01
CA GLY A 251 -26.16 -10.94 -14.42
C GLY A 251 -25.13 -11.84 -15.07
N THR A 252 -25.39 -12.11 -16.34
CA THR A 252 -24.45 -12.78 -17.23
C THR A 252 -24.12 -11.87 -18.40
N ASP A 253 -22.84 -11.64 -18.64
CA ASP A 253 -22.33 -10.85 -19.76
C ASP A 253 -21.48 -11.74 -20.66
N VAL A 254 -21.85 -11.82 -21.93
CA VAL A 254 -21.17 -12.61 -22.95
C VAL A 254 -20.60 -11.67 -23.99
N VAL A 255 -19.28 -11.66 -24.14
CA VAL A 255 -18.58 -10.88 -25.17
C VAL A 255 -18.05 -11.81 -26.24
N PHE A 256 -18.46 -11.59 -27.49
CA PHE A 256 -18.07 -12.43 -28.62
C PHE A 256 -16.84 -11.88 -29.34
N SER A 257 -16.00 -12.79 -29.84
CA SER A 257 -14.87 -12.50 -30.70
C SER A 257 -14.81 -13.50 -31.84
N TYR A 258 -14.59 -12.99 -33.05
CA TYR A 258 -14.59 -13.77 -34.29
C TYR A 258 -13.18 -13.82 -34.87
N SER A 259 -12.75 -15.01 -35.29
CA SER A 259 -11.42 -15.22 -35.84
C SER A 259 -11.37 -16.34 -36.86
N THR A 260 -10.21 -16.50 -37.48
CA THR A 260 -9.86 -17.77 -38.12
C THR A 260 -9.96 -18.93 -37.11
N GLY A 261 -10.38 -20.10 -37.60
CA GLY A 261 -10.57 -21.28 -36.75
C GLY A 261 -9.26 -21.80 -36.15
N GLN A 262 -9.38 -22.45 -34.99
CA GLN A 262 -8.24 -23.09 -34.32
C GLN A 262 -7.89 -24.44 -34.98
N SER A 263 -6.67 -24.93 -34.76
CA SER A 263 -6.26 -26.25 -35.26
C SER A 263 -7.03 -27.38 -34.57
N ALA A 264 -7.10 -28.57 -35.19
CA ALA A 264 -7.68 -29.75 -34.55
C ALA A 264 -6.97 -30.09 -33.22
N GLU A 265 -5.65 -29.87 -33.16
CA GLU A 265 -4.81 -30.06 -31.98
C GLU A 265 -5.23 -29.18 -30.79
N PHE A 266 -5.72 -27.96 -31.04
CA PHE A 266 -6.22 -27.08 -29.98
C PHE A 266 -7.43 -27.66 -29.23
N PHE A 267 -8.22 -28.48 -29.90
CA PHE A 267 -9.40 -29.16 -29.37
C PHE A 267 -9.13 -30.62 -28.97
N ASP A 268 -7.90 -31.12 -29.11
CA ASP A 268 -7.57 -32.51 -28.81
C ASP A 268 -7.12 -32.66 -27.34
N PRO A 269 -7.92 -33.31 -26.48
CA PRO A 269 -7.56 -33.51 -25.09
C PRO A 269 -6.35 -34.43 -24.91
N ASN A 270 -6.02 -35.29 -25.88
CA ASN A 270 -4.84 -36.16 -25.81
C ASN A 270 -3.56 -35.41 -26.17
N ALA A 271 -3.60 -34.54 -27.19
CA ALA A 271 -2.49 -33.63 -27.48
C ALA A 271 -2.19 -32.72 -26.28
N PHE A 272 -3.24 -32.23 -25.61
CA PHE A 272 -3.11 -31.44 -24.39
C PHE A 272 -2.51 -32.24 -23.21
N ASP A 273 -2.94 -33.48 -23.00
CA ASP A 273 -2.41 -34.39 -21.96
C ASP A 273 -0.93 -34.72 -22.20
N ALA A 274 -0.54 -34.99 -23.44
CA ALA A 274 0.86 -35.21 -23.81
C ALA A 274 1.71 -33.96 -23.53
N MET A 275 1.23 -32.78 -23.94
CA MET A 275 1.88 -31.51 -23.66
C MET A 275 2.01 -31.24 -22.15
N LEU A 276 0.99 -31.54 -21.35
CA LEU A 276 1.04 -31.40 -19.89
C LEU A 276 2.16 -32.23 -19.24
N LYS A 277 2.43 -33.44 -19.77
CA LYS A 277 3.47 -34.35 -19.27
C LYS A 277 4.88 -33.91 -19.66
N GLU A 278 5.04 -33.32 -20.84
CA GLU A 278 6.33 -32.83 -21.34
C GLU A 278 6.70 -31.42 -20.82
N ALA A 279 5.70 -30.60 -20.50
CA ALA A 279 5.85 -29.19 -20.15
C ALA A 279 6.26 -28.93 -18.68
N SER A 280 7.17 -29.74 -18.12
CA SER A 280 7.63 -29.57 -16.72
C SER A 280 8.15 -28.16 -16.43
N THR A 281 8.75 -27.52 -17.43
CA THR A 281 9.41 -26.19 -17.38
C THR A 281 8.56 -25.02 -17.91
N LYS A 282 7.39 -25.24 -18.52
CA LYS A 282 6.57 -24.13 -19.08
C LYS A 282 5.65 -23.49 -18.04
N SER A 283 5.36 -22.20 -18.23
CA SER A 283 4.50 -21.43 -17.34
C SER A 283 3.06 -21.96 -17.33
N ARG A 284 2.35 -21.82 -16.21
CA ARG A 284 0.94 -22.24 -16.11
C ARG A 284 0.02 -21.50 -17.08
N ILE A 285 0.30 -20.23 -17.34
CA ILE A 285 -0.49 -19.39 -18.25
C ILE A 285 -0.39 -19.94 -19.68
N SER A 286 0.79 -20.40 -20.04
CA SER A 286 1.14 -20.93 -21.35
C SER A 286 0.51 -22.28 -21.64
N VAL A 287 0.47 -23.12 -20.60
CA VAL A 287 -0.28 -24.36 -20.63
C VAL A 287 -1.77 -24.08 -20.82
N ALA A 288 -2.35 -23.08 -20.15
CA ALA A 288 -3.78 -22.76 -20.25
C ALA A 288 -4.21 -22.43 -21.70
N TYR A 289 -3.35 -21.75 -22.46
CA TYR A 289 -3.59 -21.32 -23.84
C TYR A 289 -2.81 -22.13 -24.88
N ALA A 290 -2.34 -23.33 -24.54
CA ALA A 290 -1.57 -24.15 -25.46
C ALA A 290 -2.32 -24.39 -26.77
N PHE A 291 -1.59 -24.29 -27.89
CA PHE A 291 -2.07 -24.40 -29.28
C PHE A 291 -3.03 -23.29 -29.75
N LEU A 292 -3.29 -22.26 -28.94
CA LEU A 292 -4.13 -21.14 -29.34
C LEU A 292 -3.43 -20.26 -30.39
N LYS A 293 -4.17 -19.89 -31.44
CA LYS A 293 -3.81 -18.86 -32.41
C LYS A 293 -4.58 -17.57 -32.16
N ASP A 294 -3.95 -16.44 -32.41
CA ASP A 294 -4.60 -15.13 -32.35
C ASP A 294 -5.67 -14.98 -33.44
N PRO A 295 -6.48 -13.90 -33.41
CA PRO A 295 -7.53 -13.72 -34.41
C PRO A 295 -7.06 -13.68 -35.87
N GLY A 296 -5.80 -13.26 -36.10
CA GLY A 296 -5.13 -13.23 -37.39
C GLY A 296 -4.44 -14.54 -37.78
N GLY A 297 -4.61 -15.61 -37.00
CA GLY A 297 -4.06 -16.94 -37.26
C GLY A 297 -2.58 -17.12 -36.90
N ARG A 298 -1.96 -16.13 -36.23
CA ARG A 298 -0.59 -16.26 -35.72
C ARG A 298 -0.60 -17.12 -34.47
N SER A 299 0.39 -18.00 -34.35
CA SER A 299 0.62 -18.68 -33.07
C SER A 299 1.08 -17.60 -32.08
N VAL A 300 0.30 -17.40 -31.03
CA VAL A 300 0.58 -16.42 -30.00
C VAL A 300 0.41 -17.12 -28.68
N THR A 301 1.51 -17.65 -28.17
CA THR A 301 1.56 -18.08 -26.78
C THR A 301 1.64 -16.85 -25.87
N PRO A 302 1.17 -16.95 -24.63
CA PRO A 302 1.48 -15.97 -23.61
C PRO A 302 2.98 -15.69 -23.52
N GLU A 303 3.88 -16.66 -23.76
CA GLU A 303 5.32 -16.41 -23.92
C GLU A 303 5.66 -15.54 -25.12
N ASP A 304 5.02 -15.70 -26.28
CA ASP A 304 5.25 -14.84 -27.46
C ASP A 304 4.77 -13.40 -27.21
N ILE A 305 3.72 -13.23 -26.39
CA ILE A 305 3.26 -11.91 -25.91
C ILE A 305 4.22 -11.40 -24.84
N PHE A 306 4.71 -12.26 -23.93
CA PHE A 306 5.67 -11.90 -22.88
C PHE A 306 7.00 -11.46 -23.50
N GLU A 307 7.52 -12.21 -24.48
CA GLU A 307 8.63 -11.87 -25.40
C GLU A 307 8.45 -10.51 -26.06
N LYS A 308 7.21 -10.07 -26.30
CA LYS A 308 6.88 -8.79 -26.93
C LYS A 308 6.48 -7.67 -25.94
N SER A 309 6.11 -7.96 -24.68
CA SER A 309 5.39 -7.00 -23.82
C SER A 309 5.82 -6.87 -22.35
N GLY A 310 6.75 -7.68 -21.82
CA GLY A 310 7.23 -7.46 -20.43
C GLY A 310 8.10 -8.56 -19.81
N TYR A 311 8.94 -8.15 -18.85
CA TYR A 311 9.94 -8.87 -18.04
C TYR A 311 10.29 -10.32 -18.40
N HIS A 312 11.52 -10.57 -18.81
CA HIS A 312 12.04 -11.93 -18.87
C HIS A 312 12.79 -12.28 -17.58
N ILE A 313 12.70 -13.54 -17.14
CA ILE A 313 13.65 -14.06 -16.17
C ILE A 313 15.06 -13.85 -16.74
N PRO A 314 16.00 -13.26 -15.97
CA PRO A 314 17.36 -13.00 -16.43
C PRO A 314 18.00 -14.30 -16.93
N LEU A 315 18.60 -14.25 -18.12
CA LEU A 315 19.31 -15.40 -18.67
C LEU A 315 20.71 -15.43 -18.05
N VAL A 316 20.98 -16.40 -17.19
CA VAL A 316 22.34 -16.62 -16.66
C VAL A 316 23.25 -16.96 -17.85
N LYS A 317 24.20 -16.07 -18.15
CA LYS A 317 25.18 -16.25 -19.23
C LYS A 317 26.38 -17.04 -18.73
N ARG A 318 26.84 -16.71 -17.52
CA ARG A 318 27.94 -17.38 -16.82
C ARG A 318 27.68 -17.33 -15.32
N ALA A 319 28.12 -18.36 -14.62
CA ALA A 319 28.15 -18.38 -13.17
C ALA A 319 29.38 -19.19 -12.73
N GLY A 320 29.93 -18.86 -11.57
CA GLY A 320 31.08 -19.57 -11.03
C GLY A 320 31.25 -19.37 -9.54
N MET A 321 32.16 -20.13 -8.96
CA MET A 321 32.52 -20.04 -7.55
C MET A 321 34.02 -19.86 -7.42
N THR A 322 34.46 -18.87 -6.64
CA THR A 322 35.90 -18.72 -6.34
C THR A 322 36.36 -19.79 -5.36
N LYS A 323 37.68 -19.98 -5.24
CA LYS A 323 38.29 -20.92 -4.27
C LYS A 323 37.89 -20.61 -2.83
N GLU A 324 37.64 -19.34 -2.54
CA GLU A 324 37.22 -18.85 -1.23
C GLU A 324 35.71 -18.99 -1.01
N GLY A 325 34.96 -19.50 -2.00
CA GLY A 325 33.53 -19.79 -1.94
C GLY A 325 32.59 -18.62 -2.20
N VAL A 326 33.08 -17.57 -2.86
CA VAL A 326 32.21 -16.51 -3.37
C VAL A 326 31.56 -17.01 -4.66
N PHE A 327 30.24 -17.08 -4.69
CA PHE A 327 29.51 -17.43 -5.90
C PHE A 327 29.16 -16.16 -6.67
N TRP A 328 29.43 -16.12 -7.97
CA TRP A 328 29.15 -14.97 -8.82
C TRP A 328 28.32 -15.39 -10.01
N VAL A 329 27.46 -14.46 -10.46
CA VAL A 329 26.53 -14.66 -11.56
C VAL A 329 26.62 -13.48 -12.50
N LEU A 330 26.74 -13.77 -13.80
CA LEU A 330 26.60 -12.82 -14.88
C LEU A 330 25.36 -13.18 -15.69
N ALA A 331 24.34 -12.34 -15.62
CA ALA A 331 23.09 -12.54 -16.35
C ALA A 331 22.89 -11.50 -17.45
N GLY A 332 22.16 -11.87 -18.49
CA GLY A 332 21.66 -10.94 -19.50
C GLY A 332 20.28 -10.38 -19.15
N LYS A 333 19.87 -9.36 -19.89
CA LYS A 333 18.59 -8.66 -19.77
C LYS A 333 18.45 -7.85 -18.47
N GLY A 334 19.54 -7.21 -18.05
CA GLY A 334 19.62 -6.35 -16.86
C GLY A 334 18.63 -5.17 -16.83
N ARG A 335 18.06 -4.79 -17.97
CA ARG A 335 17.12 -3.68 -18.15
C ARG A 335 15.66 -4.13 -18.16
N ASN A 336 15.39 -5.43 -18.00
CA ASN A 336 14.03 -5.96 -17.96
C ASN A 336 13.14 -5.22 -16.95
N ARG A 337 11.89 -5.01 -17.35
CA ARG A 337 10.85 -4.40 -16.52
C ARG A 337 9.61 -5.28 -16.45
N THR A 338 9.07 -5.48 -15.25
CA THR A 338 7.77 -6.15 -15.02
C THR A 338 6.65 -5.45 -15.78
N PRO A 339 5.50 -6.11 -16.01
CA PRO A 339 4.31 -5.47 -16.57
C PRO A 339 3.86 -4.22 -15.78
N LYS A 340 4.18 -4.15 -14.49
CA LYS A 340 3.95 -2.98 -13.61
C LYS A 340 5.04 -1.90 -13.71
N GLY A 341 5.98 -2.02 -14.66
CA GLY A 341 7.09 -1.08 -14.86
C GLY A 341 8.28 -1.24 -13.91
N ARG A 342 8.23 -2.17 -12.94
CA ARG A 342 9.31 -2.42 -11.96
C ARG A 342 10.55 -2.98 -12.61
N THR A 343 11.73 -2.52 -12.20
CA THR A 343 13.03 -2.88 -12.81
C THR A 343 13.64 -4.13 -12.17
N PHE A 344 14.35 -4.94 -12.96
CA PHE A 344 15.26 -5.97 -12.45
C PHE A 344 16.53 -5.35 -11.85
N TYR A 345 16.86 -5.67 -10.60
CA TYR A 345 18.02 -5.14 -9.89
C TYR A 345 19.10 -6.20 -9.56
N GLY A 346 19.03 -7.38 -10.18
CA GLY A 346 19.90 -8.51 -9.86
C GLY A 346 19.17 -9.60 -9.06
N PHE A 347 19.82 -10.75 -8.89
CA PHE A 347 19.30 -11.82 -8.04
C PHE A 347 19.41 -11.43 -6.55
N SER A 348 18.31 -11.55 -5.80
CA SER A 348 18.25 -11.05 -4.42
C SER A 348 18.69 -12.07 -3.38
N ARG A 349 18.55 -13.36 -3.71
CA ARG A 349 18.83 -14.49 -2.80
C ARG A 349 19.34 -15.68 -3.61
N MET A 350 20.18 -16.49 -2.95
CA MET A 350 20.68 -17.74 -3.49
C MET A 350 20.69 -18.82 -2.40
N GLU A 351 20.31 -20.04 -2.78
CA GLU A 351 20.36 -21.23 -1.92
C GLU A 351 20.97 -22.39 -2.69
N ASP A 352 21.46 -23.40 -1.97
CA ASP A 352 22.03 -24.61 -2.58
C ASP A 352 21.40 -25.91 -2.08
N ASP A 353 21.75 -27.01 -2.74
CA ASP A 353 21.29 -28.35 -2.40
C ASP A 353 21.91 -28.95 -1.14
N LEU A 354 22.88 -28.27 -0.52
CA LEU A 354 23.43 -28.61 0.79
C LEU A 354 22.70 -27.87 1.93
N GLY A 355 21.66 -27.09 1.60
CA GLY A 355 20.85 -26.33 2.55
C GLY A 355 21.47 -25.01 2.99
N ARG A 356 22.53 -24.54 2.31
CA ARG A 356 23.18 -23.27 2.64
C ARG A 356 22.44 -22.11 1.99
N ARG A 357 22.40 -21.00 2.73
CA ARG A 357 21.85 -19.74 2.28
C ARG A 357 22.97 -18.73 2.07
N TYR A 358 22.84 -17.94 1.01
CA TYR A 358 23.82 -16.95 0.64
C TYR A 358 23.19 -15.56 0.57
N LEU A 359 23.99 -14.55 0.94
CA LEU A 359 23.59 -13.14 0.86
C LEU A 359 24.28 -12.47 -0.31
N SER A 360 23.54 -11.63 -1.02
CA SER A 360 24.11 -10.72 -2.02
C SER A 360 24.98 -9.67 -1.31
N VAL A 361 26.28 -9.71 -1.62
CA VAL A 361 27.30 -8.83 -1.03
C VAL A 361 27.80 -7.78 -2.00
N GLY A 362 27.45 -7.88 -3.28
CA GLY A 362 27.86 -6.92 -4.29
C GLY A 362 27.25 -7.27 -5.64
N GLY A 363 27.18 -6.27 -6.50
CA GLY A 363 26.58 -6.46 -7.81
C GLY A 363 26.34 -5.13 -8.51
N GLY A 364 25.88 -5.23 -9.75
CA GLY A 364 25.40 -4.11 -10.53
C GLY A 364 24.38 -4.59 -11.53
N HIS A 365 23.30 -3.84 -11.66
CA HIS A 365 22.25 -4.07 -12.64
C HIS A 365 22.40 -3.05 -13.77
N ARG A 366 21.90 -3.38 -14.97
CA ARG A 366 21.98 -2.50 -16.16
C ARG A 366 23.40 -2.10 -16.53
N LEU A 367 24.35 -3.00 -16.36
CA LEU A 367 25.73 -2.83 -16.81
C LEU A 367 25.78 -2.73 -18.35
N ARG A 368 26.97 -2.51 -18.89
CA ARG A 368 27.20 -2.46 -20.34
C ARG A 368 26.64 -3.74 -20.99
N ASP A 369 26.09 -3.59 -22.19
CA ASP A 369 25.52 -4.70 -22.97
C ASP A 369 24.32 -5.41 -22.30
N ASP A 370 23.58 -4.66 -21.49
CA ASP A 370 22.36 -5.11 -20.83
C ASP A 370 22.56 -6.34 -19.93
N THR A 371 23.61 -6.27 -19.10
CA THR A 371 23.98 -7.35 -18.17
C THR A 371 23.71 -6.97 -16.71
N SER A 372 23.51 -7.98 -15.87
CA SER A 372 23.61 -7.87 -14.41
C SER A 372 24.74 -8.73 -13.90
N TYR A 373 25.38 -8.26 -12.85
CA TYR A 373 26.38 -8.99 -12.10
C TYR A 373 25.95 -9.07 -10.65
N ASP A 374 25.98 -10.26 -10.07
CA ASP A 374 25.60 -10.50 -8.69
C ASP A 374 26.63 -11.41 -8.03
N ALA A 375 27.06 -11.05 -6.81
CA ALA A 375 28.01 -11.82 -6.01
C ALA A 375 27.42 -12.17 -4.66
N PHE A 376 27.58 -13.44 -4.28
CA PHE A 376 26.97 -14.08 -3.13
C PHE A 376 28.02 -14.74 -2.25
N VAL A 377 27.85 -14.59 -0.93
CA VAL A 377 28.70 -15.25 0.07
C VAL A 377 27.80 -16.03 1.02
N PRO A 378 28.17 -17.27 1.40
CA PRO A 378 27.36 -18.05 2.33
C PRO A 378 27.29 -17.33 3.68
N VAL A 379 26.12 -17.38 4.32
CA VAL A 379 25.88 -16.73 5.62
C VAL A 379 26.81 -17.28 6.69
N ASP A 380 27.08 -18.58 6.64
CA ASP A 380 27.93 -19.30 7.59
C ASP A 380 29.40 -19.31 7.13
N TYR A 381 29.92 -18.17 6.66
CA TYR A 381 31.32 -18.03 6.28
C TYR A 381 32.24 -17.94 7.52
N PRO A 382 33.40 -18.63 7.57
CA PRO A 382 33.89 -19.60 6.59
C PRO A 382 33.05 -20.89 6.62
N PHE A 383 32.70 -21.40 5.44
CA PHE A 383 31.80 -22.52 5.28
C PHE A 383 32.57 -23.84 5.15
N ASP A 384 31.84 -24.96 5.21
CA ASP A 384 32.32 -26.35 5.22
C ASP A 384 33.08 -26.83 3.96
N GLN A 385 33.39 -25.94 3.01
CA GLN A 385 34.09 -26.20 1.74
C GLN A 385 33.40 -27.20 0.80
N ARG A 386 32.27 -27.81 1.20
CA ARG A 386 31.54 -28.76 0.35
C ARG A 386 30.99 -28.05 -0.88
N LYS A 387 31.16 -28.63 -2.06
CA LYS A 387 30.69 -28.01 -3.32
C LYS A 387 29.24 -28.45 -3.58
N PRO A 388 28.31 -27.51 -3.86
CA PRO A 388 26.92 -27.87 -4.13
C PRO A 388 26.77 -28.47 -5.52
N GLY A 389 25.89 -29.45 -5.68
CA GLY A 389 25.56 -30.02 -6.99
C GLY A 389 24.56 -29.14 -7.76
N ARG A 390 23.76 -28.34 -7.04
CA ARG A 390 22.78 -27.42 -7.60
C ARG A 390 22.69 -26.14 -6.78
N ILE A 391 22.60 -25.01 -7.49
CA ILE A 391 22.32 -23.68 -6.95
C ILE A 391 20.95 -23.22 -7.44
N THR A 392 20.13 -22.65 -6.56
CA THR A 392 18.88 -21.97 -6.91
C THR A 392 19.03 -20.47 -6.68
N LEU A 393 18.90 -19.69 -7.75
CA LEU A 393 18.88 -18.23 -7.73
C LEU A 393 17.43 -17.73 -7.67
N TYR A 394 17.16 -16.80 -6.77
CA TYR A 394 15.84 -16.22 -6.58
C TYR A 394 15.80 -14.81 -7.15
N CYS A 395 14.81 -14.57 -8.01
CA CYS A 395 14.62 -13.32 -8.68
C CYS A 395 13.40 -12.60 -8.12
N GLN A 396 13.63 -11.49 -7.40
CA GLN A 396 12.57 -10.73 -6.74
C GLN A 396 12.47 -9.31 -7.31
N THR A 397 11.28 -8.72 -7.27
CA THR A 397 11.10 -7.30 -7.61
C THR A 397 11.73 -6.43 -6.51
N GLN A 398 12.39 -5.34 -6.91
CA GLN A 398 12.73 -4.27 -5.97
C GLN A 398 11.71 -3.14 -6.12
N ASP A 399 11.11 -2.75 -5.00
CA ASP A 399 10.36 -1.50 -4.86
C ASP A 399 11.24 -0.50 -4.10
N TYR A 400 11.17 0.79 -4.46
CA TYR A 400 11.93 1.83 -3.75
C TYR A 400 11.32 2.14 -2.38
N ASP A 401 10.07 1.74 -2.19
CA ASP A 401 9.47 1.70 -0.87
C ASP A 401 9.98 0.46 -0.11
N PRO A 402 10.84 0.63 0.92
CA PRO A 402 11.38 -0.48 1.72
C PRO A 402 10.28 -1.28 2.46
N SER A 403 9.06 -0.77 2.41
CA SER A 403 7.90 -1.31 3.05
C SER A 403 7.15 -2.34 2.18
N VAL A 404 7.33 -2.35 0.85
CA VAL A 404 6.71 -3.33 -0.03
C VAL A 404 7.48 -4.65 0.02
N LYS A 405 6.80 -5.76 0.33
CA LYS A 405 7.43 -7.08 0.35
C LYS A 405 7.94 -7.44 -1.06
N PRO A 406 9.20 -7.88 -1.20
CA PRO A 406 9.73 -8.33 -2.49
C PRO A 406 8.87 -9.46 -3.06
N GLU A 407 8.36 -9.27 -4.28
CA GLU A 407 7.60 -10.29 -4.99
C GLU A 407 8.56 -11.24 -5.70
N LEU A 408 8.42 -12.55 -5.49
CA LEU A 408 9.19 -13.56 -6.23
C LEU A 408 8.66 -13.64 -7.66
N ILE A 409 9.49 -13.26 -8.63
CA ILE A 409 9.16 -13.26 -10.05
C ILE A 409 9.52 -14.61 -10.69
N GLY A 410 10.55 -15.28 -10.18
CA GLY A 410 10.95 -16.60 -10.65
C GLY A 410 12.21 -17.11 -9.96
N THR A 411 12.57 -18.35 -10.28
CA THR A 411 13.79 -19.01 -9.80
C THR A 411 14.57 -19.58 -10.98
N VAL A 412 15.89 -19.61 -10.86
CA VAL A 412 16.79 -20.24 -11.83
C VAL A 412 17.62 -21.30 -11.12
N ASP A 413 17.44 -22.55 -11.52
CA ASP A 413 18.28 -23.66 -11.04
C ASP A 413 19.50 -23.81 -11.95
N LEU A 414 20.69 -23.87 -11.35
CA LEU A 414 21.97 -24.06 -12.02
C LEU A 414 22.61 -25.35 -11.52
N THR A 415 22.79 -26.31 -12.42
CA THR A 415 23.54 -27.55 -12.20
C THR A 415 24.92 -27.54 -12.85
N GLU A 416 25.16 -26.59 -13.75
CA GLU A 416 26.44 -26.39 -14.44
C GLU A 416 26.95 -24.98 -14.16
N TRP A 417 28.17 -24.87 -13.62
CA TRP A 417 28.82 -23.61 -13.27
C TRP A 417 30.34 -23.78 -13.17
N GLU A 418 31.07 -22.67 -13.32
CA GLU A 418 32.53 -22.65 -13.38
C GLU A 418 33.16 -22.78 -11.98
N GLN A 419 33.84 -23.90 -11.73
CA GLN A 419 34.50 -24.14 -10.44
C GLN A 419 35.84 -23.41 -10.34
N ASP A 420 36.15 -22.92 -9.14
CA ASP A 420 37.41 -22.25 -8.80
C ASP A 420 37.75 -21.08 -9.75
N ALA A 421 36.71 -20.48 -10.34
CA ALA A 421 36.80 -19.43 -11.33
C ALA A 421 36.79 -18.06 -10.66
N GLU A 422 37.75 -17.21 -11.04
CA GLU A 422 37.80 -15.84 -10.56
C GLU A 422 36.56 -15.05 -10.98
N SER A 423 36.11 -14.15 -10.10
CA SER A 423 35.02 -13.22 -10.39
C SER A 423 35.38 -12.34 -11.61
N PRO A 424 34.49 -12.20 -12.60
CA PRO A 424 34.75 -11.38 -13.78
C PRO A 424 34.95 -9.91 -13.41
N ASN A 425 35.96 -9.28 -14.00
CA ASN A 425 36.30 -7.89 -13.72
C ASN A 425 35.42 -6.89 -14.50
N LEU A 426 34.14 -6.78 -14.13
CA LEU A 426 33.16 -5.98 -14.87
C LEU A 426 33.19 -4.47 -14.58
N PHE A 427 33.88 -4.05 -13.51
CA PHE A 427 33.93 -2.66 -13.06
C PHE A 427 35.32 -2.01 -13.22
N GLY A 428 36.26 -2.68 -13.90
CA GLY A 428 37.64 -2.21 -14.10
C GLY A 428 38.56 -2.53 -12.90
N LYS A 429 39.82 -2.05 -12.90
CA LYS A 429 40.76 -2.24 -11.77
C LYS A 429 40.10 -1.77 -10.47
N GLY A 430 39.65 -2.70 -9.62
CA GLY A 430 38.86 -2.40 -8.42
C GLY A 430 37.58 -3.24 -8.21
N THR A 431 37.35 -4.32 -8.95
CA THR A 431 36.41 -5.36 -8.49
C THR A 431 36.81 -5.85 -7.11
N ARG A 432 35.82 -6.07 -6.22
CA ARG A 432 36.09 -6.56 -4.87
C ARG A 432 36.81 -7.90 -4.98
N ASP A 433 37.97 -7.99 -4.34
CA ASP A 433 38.66 -9.25 -4.10
C ASP A 433 37.90 -10.05 -3.02
N ALA A 434 38.39 -11.24 -2.69
CA ALA A 434 37.80 -12.06 -1.63
C ALA A 434 37.66 -11.29 -0.30
N THR A 435 38.63 -10.44 0.03
CA THR A 435 38.60 -9.57 1.23
C THR A 435 37.44 -8.59 1.19
N GLY A 436 37.24 -7.90 0.06
CA GLY A 436 36.15 -6.95 -0.13
C GLY A 436 34.77 -7.60 -0.01
N PHE A 437 34.61 -8.85 -0.47
CA PHE A 437 33.35 -9.58 -0.30
C PHE A 437 33.09 -9.98 1.16
N LYS A 438 34.11 -10.40 1.91
CA LYS A 438 34.00 -10.66 3.37
C LYS A 438 33.63 -9.41 4.15
N ILE A 439 34.27 -8.27 3.85
CA ILE A 439 33.95 -6.97 4.46
C ILE A 439 32.47 -6.63 4.20
N ALA A 440 32.01 -6.82 2.96
CA ALA A 440 30.62 -6.55 2.60
C ALA A 440 29.62 -7.47 3.31
N LEU A 441 29.93 -8.77 3.46
CA LEU A 441 29.12 -9.69 4.25
C LEU A 441 29.06 -9.25 5.71
N THR A 442 30.17 -8.76 6.28
CA THR A 442 30.22 -8.28 7.67
C THR A 442 29.19 -7.16 7.91
N TYR A 443 29.06 -6.22 6.97
CA TYR A 443 28.04 -5.16 7.04
C TYR A 443 26.60 -5.67 6.89
N ARG A 444 26.39 -6.83 6.25
CA ARG A 444 25.06 -7.47 6.15
C ARG A 444 24.68 -8.24 7.42
N LEU A 445 25.65 -8.59 8.26
CA LEU A 445 25.49 -9.37 9.48
C LEU A 445 25.49 -8.51 10.76
N GLU A 446 25.07 -7.25 10.70
CA GLU A 446 25.16 -6.32 11.83
C GLU A 446 24.12 -6.55 12.95
N GLY A 447 23.10 -7.39 12.73
CA GLY A 447 22.10 -7.74 13.75
C GLY A 447 22.63 -8.64 14.86
N GLU A 448 22.06 -8.53 16.07
CA GLU A 448 22.43 -9.37 17.24
C GLU A 448 22.24 -10.87 16.95
N GLU A 449 21.24 -11.23 16.15
CA GLU A 449 20.97 -12.57 15.66
C GLU A 449 22.08 -13.17 14.79
N HIS A 450 23.07 -12.36 14.41
CA HIS A 450 24.22 -12.74 13.58
C HIS A 450 25.56 -12.54 14.30
N ALA A 451 25.58 -12.18 15.58
CA ALA A 451 26.79 -11.85 16.32
C ALA A 451 27.88 -12.94 16.25
N GLU A 452 27.53 -14.21 16.46
CA GLU A 452 28.48 -15.33 16.41
C GLU A 452 29.06 -15.53 15.00
N ARG A 453 28.21 -15.46 13.96
CA ARG A 453 28.64 -15.58 12.56
C ARG A 453 29.57 -14.45 12.16
N ARG A 454 29.24 -13.22 12.58
CA ARG A 454 30.05 -12.03 12.35
C ARG A 454 31.41 -12.14 13.01
N ALA A 455 31.49 -12.63 14.25
CA ALA A 455 32.75 -12.84 14.97
C ALA A 455 33.68 -13.81 14.22
N LYS A 456 33.16 -14.97 13.79
CA LYS A 456 33.92 -15.95 12.99
C LYS A 456 34.39 -15.36 11.66
N LEU A 457 33.54 -14.60 10.98
CA LEU A 457 33.90 -13.94 9.73
C LEU A 457 35.04 -12.93 9.91
N LEU A 458 35.01 -12.14 11.00
CA LEU A 458 36.03 -11.13 11.31
C LEU A 458 37.44 -11.74 11.46
N GLU A 459 37.55 -12.95 12.01
CA GLU A 459 38.83 -13.68 12.13
C GLU A 459 39.46 -14.00 10.77
N THR A 460 38.65 -14.06 9.71
CA THR A 460 39.12 -14.37 8.35
C THR A 460 39.50 -13.16 7.52
N ILE A 461 39.32 -11.94 8.06
CA ILE A 461 39.68 -10.68 7.41
C ILE A 461 41.07 -10.25 7.92
N PRO A 462 42.05 -10.01 7.03
CA PRO A 462 43.38 -9.57 7.45
C PRO A 462 43.33 -8.33 8.33
N LYS A 463 44.19 -8.26 9.35
CA LYS A 463 44.27 -7.09 10.22
C LYS A 463 44.84 -5.90 9.44
N TRP A 464 44.45 -4.69 9.82
CA TRP A 464 44.95 -3.47 9.17
C TRP A 464 46.47 -3.33 9.28
N SER A 465 47.07 -3.87 10.34
CA SER A 465 48.52 -3.89 10.57
C SER A 465 49.29 -4.70 9.53
N GLU A 466 48.65 -5.72 8.95
CA GLU A 466 49.21 -6.62 7.91
C GLU A 466 49.04 -6.04 6.50
N ARG A 467 48.02 -5.20 6.29
CA ARG A 467 47.61 -4.65 4.99
C ARG A 467 47.59 -3.11 4.97
N ARG A 468 48.68 -2.47 5.42
CA ARG A 468 48.79 -1.01 5.59
C ARG A 468 48.63 -0.15 4.33
N LYS A 469 48.65 -0.74 3.13
CA LYS A 469 48.44 -0.03 1.86
C LYS A 469 47.05 -0.26 1.26
N ASP A 470 46.23 -1.09 1.90
CA ASP A 470 44.89 -1.41 1.43
C ASP A 470 43.86 -0.47 2.07
N ILE A 471 43.42 0.53 1.30
CA ILE A 471 42.44 1.53 1.72
C ILE A 471 41.14 0.89 2.23
N SER A 472 40.67 -0.21 1.61
CA SER A 472 39.39 -0.83 1.99
C SER A 472 39.49 -1.52 3.35
N VAL A 473 40.60 -2.21 3.60
CA VAL A 473 40.88 -2.86 4.89
C VAL A 473 41.07 -1.82 6.00
N LEU A 474 41.80 -0.73 5.72
CA LEU A 474 41.98 0.36 6.67
C LEU A 474 40.65 1.01 7.06
N ILE A 475 39.82 1.40 6.08
CA ILE A 475 38.49 2.00 6.35
C ILE A 475 37.62 1.03 7.15
N PHE A 476 37.64 -0.26 6.82
CA PHE A 476 36.87 -1.27 7.52
C PHE A 476 37.25 -1.38 9.00
N TRP A 477 38.54 -1.55 9.30
CA TRP A 477 39.01 -1.68 10.69
C TRP A 477 38.88 -0.37 11.47
N MET A 478 39.07 0.78 10.83
CA MET A 478 38.79 2.08 11.47
C MET A 478 37.34 2.18 11.95
N ARG A 479 36.39 1.69 11.14
CA ARG A 479 34.96 1.64 11.54
C ARG A 479 34.69 0.59 12.63
N GLN A 480 35.44 -0.50 12.67
CA GLN A 480 35.33 -1.46 13.79
C GLN A 480 35.81 -0.83 15.09
N ALA A 481 36.98 -0.19 15.07
CA ALA A 481 37.55 0.51 16.23
C ALA A 481 36.61 1.65 16.72
N GLU A 482 35.99 2.40 15.79
CA GLU A 482 35.01 3.43 16.14
C GLU A 482 33.79 2.86 16.88
N ARG A 483 33.25 1.72 16.41
CA ARG A 483 32.14 1.01 17.07
C ARG A 483 32.53 0.49 18.45
N GLU A 484 33.75 -0.01 18.59
CA GLU A 484 34.33 -0.48 19.86
C GLU A 484 34.76 0.69 20.78
N LYS A 485 34.66 1.94 20.28
CA LYS A 485 35.08 3.17 20.96
C LYS A 485 36.59 3.22 21.26
N ASP A 486 37.40 2.47 20.50
CA ASP A 486 38.85 2.58 20.52
C ASP A 486 39.29 3.73 19.60
N PHE A 487 39.19 4.95 20.12
CA PHE A 487 39.54 6.15 19.36
C PHE A 487 41.04 6.29 19.08
N ASP A 488 41.90 5.60 19.84
CA ASP A 488 43.35 5.66 19.59
C ASP A 488 43.70 4.80 18.37
N GLU A 489 43.10 3.61 18.24
CA GLU A 489 43.24 2.80 17.04
C GLU A 489 42.65 3.50 15.80
N VAL A 490 41.50 4.18 15.93
CA VAL A 490 40.94 5.02 14.85
C VAL A 490 41.94 6.07 14.38
N ILE A 491 42.61 6.75 15.32
CA ILE A 491 43.60 7.78 15.01
C ILE A 491 44.80 7.19 14.27
N ILE A 492 45.36 6.07 14.77
CA ILE A 492 46.51 5.41 14.13
C ILE A 492 46.18 4.98 12.69
N ILE A 493 45.01 4.37 12.49
CA ILE A 493 44.56 3.96 11.15
C ILE A 493 44.34 5.20 10.28
N GLY A 494 43.73 6.26 10.82
CA GLY A 494 43.49 7.53 10.13
C GLY A 494 44.77 8.21 9.65
N GLU A 495 45.82 8.21 10.47
CA GLU A 495 47.15 8.76 10.11
C GLU A 495 47.77 8.00 8.93
N ILE A 496 47.64 6.67 8.88
CA ILE A 496 48.11 5.82 7.77
C ILE A 496 47.25 6.02 6.52
N LEU A 497 45.93 6.10 6.68
CA LEU A 497 44.96 6.18 5.60
C LEU A 497 44.99 7.54 4.89
N THR A 498 45.22 8.63 5.63
CA THR A 498 45.19 10.00 5.11
C THR A 498 46.08 10.23 3.88
N PRO A 499 47.39 9.92 3.89
CA PRO A 499 48.22 10.12 2.70
C PRO A 499 47.77 9.28 1.50
N LEU A 500 47.22 8.07 1.73
CA LEU A 500 46.73 7.20 0.66
C LEU A 500 45.49 7.77 -0.04
N LEU A 501 44.55 8.32 0.72
CA LEU A 501 43.35 8.97 0.18
C LEU A 501 43.70 10.27 -0.56
N LEU A 502 44.70 11.01 -0.08
CA LEU A 502 45.11 12.28 -0.69
C LEU A 502 45.97 12.13 -1.94
N GLU A 503 46.56 10.96 -2.21
CA GLU A 503 47.32 10.71 -3.45
C GLU A 503 46.42 10.76 -4.70
N LYS A 504 45.20 10.22 -4.59
CA LYS A 504 44.18 10.17 -5.66
C LYS A 504 42.78 10.34 -5.08
N PRO A 505 42.43 11.56 -4.64
CA PRO A 505 41.20 11.82 -3.90
C PRO A 505 39.96 11.51 -4.73
N LYS A 506 38.98 10.85 -4.11
CA LYS A 506 37.63 10.66 -4.64
C LYS A 506 36.62 11.33 -3.70
N GLN A 507 35.53 11.83 -4.26
CA GLN A 507 34.46 12.49 -3.51
C GLN A 507 33.91 11.64 -2.33
N ALA A 508 33.86 10.31 -2.50
CA ALA A 508 33.41 9.37 -1.46
C ALA A 508 34.35 9.31 -0.24
N ASP A 509 35.63 9.66 -0.42
CA ASP A 509 36.66 9.56 0.60
C ASP A 509 36.47 10.60 1.72
N ARG A 510 35.72 11.69 1.47
CA ARG A 510 35.33 12.66 2.51
C ARG A 510 34.68 11.99 3.72
N TYR A 511 33.85 10.97 3.50
CA TYR A 511 33.21 10.24 4.61
C TYR A 511 34.18 9.35 5.40
N ALA A 512 35.31 8.94 4.82
CA ALA A 512 36.34 8.20 5.56
C ALA A 512 37.04 9.10 6.60
N PHE A 513 37.25 10.38 6.29
CA PHE A 513 37.87 11.33 7.23
C PHE A 513 36.97 11.70 8.42
N ARG A 514 35.65 11.54 8.30
CA ARG A 514 34.69 11.87 9.37
C ARG A 514 35.03 11.15 10.68
N ASP A 515 35.26 9.84 10.61
CA ASP A 515 35.48 9.03 11.82
C ASP A 515 36.82 9.40 12.46
N TYR A 516 37.85 9.69 11.64
CA TYR A 516 39.15 10.15 12.12
C TYR A 516 39.10 11.54 12.77
N ILE A 517 38.48 12.53 12.12
CA ILE A 517 38.30 13.88 12.67
C ILE A 517 37.49 13.83 13.98
N THR A 518 36.46 12.98 14.04
CA THR A 518 35.64 12.79 15.25
C THR A 518 36.45 12.15 16.37
N ALA A 519 37.31 11.17 16.07
CA ALA A 519 38.19 10.54 17.07
C ALA A 519 39.24 11.52 17.62
N LEU A 520 39.87 12.34 16.77
CA LEU A 520 40.76 13.43 17.21
C LEU A 520 40.03 14.38 18.17
N ALA A 521 38.83 14.81 17.79
CA ALA A 521 37.99 15.67 18.63
C ALA A 521 37.64 15.03 19.98
N LYS A 522 37.27 13.74 20.01
CA LYS A 522 36.99 12.99 21.24
C LYS A 522 38.20 12.86 22.17
N ARG A 523 39.42 12.82 21.61
CA ARG A 523 40.67 12.84 22.37
C ARG A 523 41.14 14.26 22.73
N GLY A 524 40.34 15.29 22.45
CA GLY A 524 40.68 16.68 22.75
C GLY A 524 41.70 17.31 21.79
N ARG A 525 42.09 16.61 20.71
CA ARG A 525 43.04 17.07 19.69
C ARG A 525 42.34 17.96 18.65
N LEU A 526 41.75 19.07 19.11
CA LEU A 526 40.93 19.95 18.27
C LEU A 526 41.74 20.67 17.17
N ASP A 527 42.97 21.06 17.47
CA ASP A 527 43.86 21.71 16.50
C ASP A 527 44.24 20.76 15.37
N ASP A 528 44.50 19.49 15.70
CA ASP A 528 44.77 18.45 14.70
C ASP A 528 43.53 18.14 13.85
N ALA A 529 42.35 18.07 14.49
CA ALA A 529 41.07 17.88 13.79
C ALA A 529 40.80 19.04 12.81
N LYS A 530 41.06 20.28 13.24
CA LYS A 530 40.94 21.49 12.42
C LYS A 530 41.93 21.47 11.26
N ALA A 531 43.21 21.23 11.54
CA ALA A 531 44.26 21.20 10.53
C ALA A 531 43.98 20.13 9.46
N LEU A 532 43.49 18.96 9.86
CA LEU A 532 43.07 17.91 8.95
C LEU A 532 41.86 18.33 8.11
N PHE A 533 40.81 18.90 8.73
CA PHE A 533 39.64 19.38 8.01
C PHE A 533 40.00 20.44 6.97
N GLU A 534 40.79 21.45 7.34
CA GLU A 534 41.27 22.48 6.42
C GLU A 534 42.15 21.92 5.30
N ARG A 535 43.00 20.93 5.61
CA ARG A 535 43.80 20.23 4.60
C ARG A 535 42.91 19.55 3.57
N ILE A 536 41.86 18.85 4.00
CA ILE A 536 40.91 18.17 3.11
C ILE A 536 40.13 19.20 2.28
N ASP A 537 39.72 20.31 2.88
CA ASP A 537 38.91 21.32 2.20
C ASP A 537 39.69 22.10 1.13
N LYS A 538 41.02 22.17 1.26
CA LYS A 538 41.94 22.74 0.25
C LYS A 538 42.25 21.80 -0.92
N VAL A 539 41.85 20.53 -0.86
CA VAL A 539 42.07 19.59 -1.98
C VAL A 539 41.10 19.93 -3.10
N GLU A 540 41.64 20.42 -4.21
CA GLU A 540 40.86 20.89 -5.37
C GLU A 540 39.82 19.84 -5.84
N ASP A 541 40.22 18.57 -5.94
CA ASP A 541 39.35 17.45 -6.35
C ASP A 541 38.28 17.07 -5.34
N LEU A 542 38.26 17.70 -4.17
CA LEU A 542 37.21 17.52 -3.18
C LEU A 542 36.32 18.75 -3.07
N THR A 543 36.61 19.88 -3.72
CA THR A 543 35.88 21.14 -3.53
C THR A 543 34.45 21.11 -4.12
N PRO A 544 33.57 22.05 -3.68
CA PRO A 544 32.21 22.16 -4.22
C PRO A 544 32.16 22.54 -5.71
N GLU A 545 33.20 23.15 -6.28
CA GLU A 545 33.21 23.64 -7.67
C GLU A 545 33.42 22.50 -8.68
N LYS A 546 34.20 21.48 -8.31
CA LYS A 546 34.43 20.30 -9.15
C LYS A 546 33.31 19.26 -9.05
N HIS A 547 32.41 19.38 -8.07
CA HIS A 547 31.42 18.33 -7.76
C HIS A 547 30.05 18.89 -7.37
N LYS A 548 29.04 18.03 -7.19
CA LYS A 548 27.67 18.47 -6.87
C LYS A 548 27.61 19.21 -5.53
N LYS A 549 27.26 20.51 -5.55
CA LYS A 549 27.11 21.38 -4.37
C LYS A 549 26.29 20.77 -3.24
N ASP A 550 25.20 20.08 -3.57
CA ASP A 550 24.33 19.45 -2.57
C ASP A 550 25.02 18.36 -1.76
N TYR A 551 25.90 17.57 -2.39
CA TYR A 551 26.66 16.52 -1.71
C TYR A 551 27.61 17.11 -0.67
N TYR A 552 28.27 18.22 -1.02
CA TYR A 552 29.18 18.90 -0.10
C TYR A 552 28.44 19.49 1.11
N ASN A 553 27.28 20.12 0.89
CA ASN A 553 26.44 20.64 1.98
C ASN A 553 25.98 19.51 2.93
N GLN A 554 25.54 18.37 2.38
CA GLN A 554 25.18 17.20 3.18
C GLN A 554 26.36 16.69 4.01
N TYR A 555 27.55 16.60 3.42
CA TYR A 555 28.76 16.22 4.13
C TYR A 555 29.07 17.16 5.31
N LEU A 556 28.97 18.48 5.12
CA LEU A 556 29.18 19.45 6.19
C LEU A 556 28.18 19.27 7.34
N GLU A 557 26.90 19.09 7.02
CA GLU A 557 25.87 18.85 8.04
C GLU A 557 26.11 17.52 8.80
N HIS A 558 26.49 16.46 8.09
CA HIS A 558 26.85 15.18 8.70
C HIS A 558 28.11 15.28 9.59
N MET A 559 29.12 16.04 9.17
CA MET A 559 30.31 16.30 9.99
C MET A 559 29.96 17.09 11.24
N ALA A 560 29.17 18.17 11.12
CA ALA A 560 28.74 18.98 12.25
C ALA A 560 27.94 18.15 13.27
N ARG A 561 27.08 17.24 12.80
CA ARG A 561 26.36 16.28 13.67
C ARG A 561 27.31 15.30 14.35
N ALA A 562 28.28 14.74 13.63
CA ALA A 562 29.26 13.81 14.19
C ALA A 562 30.12 14.47 15.29
N LEU A 563 30.59 15.70 15.04
CA LEU A 563 31.35 16.48 16.01
C LEU A 563 30.49 16.92 17.21
N SER A 564 29.27 17.41 16.96
CA SER A 564 28.37 17.83 18.03
C SER A 564 27.92 16.64 18.87
N TYR A 565 27.19 15.67 18.32
CA TYR A 565 26.64 14.58 19.13
C TYR A 565 27.66 13.49 19.46
N GLY A 566 28.50 13.12 18.49
CA GLY A 566 29.48 12.06 18.62
C GLY A 566 30.63 12.47 19.54
N ALA A 567 31.28 13.61 19.28
CA ALA A 567 32.37 14.12 20.11
C ALA A 567 31.92 15.04 21.27
N LYS A 568 30.62 15.31 21.42
CA LYS A 568 30.06 16.19 22.46
C LYS A 568 30.68 17.59 22.45
N LEU A 569 31.01 18.10 21.26
CA LEU A 569 31.50 19.47 21.10
C LEU A 569 30.36 20.48 21.05
N THR A 570 30.56 21.64 21.66
CA THR A 570 29.65 22.78 21.52
C THR A 570 29.65 23.29 20.09
N VAL A 571 28.57 23.93 19.62
CA VAL A 571 28.49 24.44 18.25
C VAL A 571 29.62 25.41 17.90
N ASP A 572 30.09 26.20 18.86
CA ASP A 572 31.26 27.08 18.65
C ASP A 572 32.55 26.27 18.42
N LYS A 573 32.75 25.16 19.16
CA LYS A 573 33.89 24.26 18.94
C LYS A 573 33.77 23.47 17.63
N VAL A 574 32.55 23.10 17.23
CA VAL A 574 32.31 22.51 15.90
C VAL A 574 32.67 23.52 14.81
N GLY A 575 32.22 24.76 14.94
CA GLY A 575 32.55 25.85 14.02
C GLY A 575 34.06 26.15 13.97
N TYR A 576 34.75 26.06 15.11
CA TYR A 576 36.20 26.17 15.19
C TYR A 576 36.93 25.10 14.38
N VAL A 577 36.55 23.82 14.54
CA VAL A 577 37.15 22.68 13.81
C VAL A 577 36.86 22.76 12.33
N MET A 578 35.64 23.12 11.96
CA MET A 578 35.22 23.22 10.56
C MET A 578 35.61 24.54 9.89
N SER A 579 36.17 25.49 10.64
CA SER A 579 36.46 26.85 10.19
C SER A 579 35.26 27.54 9.51
N VAL A 580 34.06 27.35 10.09
CA VAL A 580 32.78 27.91 9.61
C VAL A 580 31.97 28.46 10.78
N ASP A 581 31.35 29.63 10.58
CA ASP A 581 30.36 30.17 11.51
C ASP A 581 29.00 29.46 11.34
N ILE A 582 28.85 28.33 12.03
CA ILE A 582 27.65 27.47 11.95
C ILE A 582 26.37 28.24 12.30
N LYS A 583 26.43 29.21 13.22
CA LYS A 583 25.25 29.91 13.71
C LYS A 583 24.65 30.85 12.65
N ASN A 584 25.49 31.41 11.78
CA ASN A 584 25.09 32.38 10.76
C ASN A 584 25.07 31.81 9.33
N ASP A 585 25.63 30.62 9.12
CA ASP A 585 25.70 30.00 7.80
C ASP A 585 24.38 29.28 7.45
N LYS A 586 23.74 29.73 6.37
CA LYS A 586 22.46 29.21 5.87
C LYS A 586 22.48 27.70 5.56
N ARG A 587 23.65 27.12 5.27
CA ARG A 587 23.79 25.67 5.03
C ARG A 587 23.43 24.85 6.26
N PHE A 588 23.51 25.42 7.46
CA PHE A 588 23.20 24.79 8.73
C PHE A 588 21.82 25.19 9.28
N GLY A 589 20.92 25.74 8.46
CA GLY A 589 19.59 26.19 8.92
C GLY A 589 18.72 25.09 9.55
N ASN A 590 18.93 23.83 9.17
CA ASN A 590 18.24 22.64 9.74
C ASN A 590 19.12 21.85 10.73
N PHE A 591 20.31 22.35 11.06
CA PHE A 591 21.20 21.71 11.99
C PHE A 591 20.79 22.01 13.43
N HIS A 592 20.78 20.97 14.25
CA HIS A 592 20.52 21.07 15.68
C HIS A 592 21.68 20.38 16.41
N GLY A 593 22.57 21.15 17.03
CA GLY A 593 23.58 20.62 17.93
C GLY A 593 22.98 20.24 19.28
N TRP A 594 23.68 19.43 20.08
CA TRP A 594 23.17 19.06 21.42
C TRP A 594 23.10 20.28 22.38
N ASP A 595 23.91 21.31 22.14
CA ASP A 595 24.01 22.54 22.93
C ASP A 595 23.40 23.77 22.25
N TRP A 596 22.98 23.68 20.99
CA TRP A 596 22.48 24.83 20.23
C TRP A 596 21.55 24.43 19.07
N SER A 597 20.55 25.26 18.81
CA SER A 597 19.67 25.18 17.63
C SER A 597 19.18 26.58 17.29
N ALA A 598 19.04 26.89 16.00
CA ALA A 598 18.46 28.16 15.55
C ALA A 598 17.03 28.37 16.11
N GLU A 599 16.29 27.29 16.38
CA GLU A 599 14.96 27.36 17.02
C GLU A 599 15.04 27.93 18.44
N PHE A 600 16.09 27.59 19.18
CA PHE A 600 16.29 28.01 20.57
C PHE A 600 16.83 29.44 20.67
N GLU A 601 17.26 30.05 19.56
CA GLU A 601 17.61 31.48 19.52
C GLU A 601 16.39 32.39 19.52
N LYS A 602 15.18 31.84 19.28
CA LYS A 602 13.94 32.62 19.27
C LYS A 602 13.66 33.22 20.67
N PRO A 603 13.08 34.44 20.73
CA PRO A 603 12.90 35.17 21.99
C PRO A 603 12.25 34.36 23.11
N LYS A 604 11.22 33.56 22.81
CA LYS A 604 10.50 32.75 23.81
C LYS A 604 11.40 31.79 24.63
N TYR A 605 12.45 31.23 24.02
CA TYR A 605 13.37 30.33 24.72
C TYR A 605 14.38 31.13 25.56
N LYS A 606 14.89 32.26 25.03
CA LYS A 606 15.78 33.18 25.77
C LYS A 606 15.09 33.81 26.97
N ASN A 607 13.81 34.18 26.83
CA ASN A 607 12.99 34.69 27.92
C ASN A 607 12.90 33.66 29.05
N TRP A 608 12.72 32.38 28.71
CA TRP A 608 12.64 31.31 29.69
C TRP A 608 13.99 31.05 30.38
N GLU A 609 15.10 31.06 29.64
CA GLU A 609 16.46 30.95 30.23
C GLU A 609 16.76 32.12 31.18
N ARG A 610 16.39 33.36 30.81
CA ARG A 610 16.48 34.52 31.71
C ARG A 610 15.62 34.32 32.96
N ARG A 611 14.37 33.88 32.79
CA ARG A 611 13.44 33.65 33.91
C ARG A 611 13.95 32.60 34.89
N LEU A 612 14.57 31.52 34.39
CA LEU A 612 15.23 30.52 35.23
C LEU A 612 16.37 31.12 36.06
N GLY A 613 17.13 32.07 35.51
CA GLY A 613 18.15 32.83 36.23
C GLY A 613 17.56 33.73 37.33
N GLU A 614 16.45 34.41 37.05
CA GLU A 614 15.74 35.23 38.04
C GLU A 614 15.20 34.39 39.20
N LEU A 615 14.62 33.22 38.90
CA LEU A 615 14.16 32.28 39.92
C LEU A 615 15.33 31.77 40.77
N ALA A 616 16.47 31.44 40.14
CA ALA A 616 17.66 31.02 40.87
C ALA A 616 18.19 32.13 41.79
N GLU A 617 18.18 33.40 41.35
CA GLU A 617 18.58 34.54 42.17
C GLU A 617 17.62 34.76 43.34
N TYR A 618 16.31 34.64 43.11
CA TYR A 618 15.28 34.76 44.13
C TYR A 618 15.51 33.79 45.31
N TYR A 619 15.85 32.53 45.01
CA TYR A 619 16.11 31.50 46.04
C TYR A 619 17.51 31.57 46.67
N LYS A 620 18.34 32.57 46.36
CA LYS A 620 19.52 32.86 47.18
C LYS A 620 19.14 33.52 48.51
N THR A 621 18.04 34.26 48.53
CA THR A 621 17.55 35.00 49.71
C THR A 621 16.23 34.45 50.26
N HIS A 622 15.58 33.53 49.55
CA HIS A 622 14.38 32.83 49.97
C HIS A 622 14.67 31.33 50.11
N PRO A 623 14.15 30.65 51.15
CA PRO A 623 14.31 29.21 51.25
C PRO A 623 13.63 28.52 50.07
N LEU A 624 14.29 27.52 49.50
CA LEU A 624 13.66 26.64 48.50
C LEU A 624 12.47 25.91 49.14
N PRO A 625 11.36 25.71 48.41
CA PRO A 625 10.22 24.98 48.94
C PRO A 625 10.60 23.54 49.26
N GLU A 626 10.08 22.99 50.36
CA GLU A 626 10.37 21.60 50.73
C GLU A 626 9.96 20.60 49.63
N ARG A 627 8.85 20.91 48.94
CA ARG A 627 8.30 20.12 47.82
C ARG A 627 8.08 20.96 46.57
N MET A 628 7.18 21.95 46.64
CA MET A 628 6.70 22.72 45.49
C MET A 628 6.22 24.11 45.93
N GLU A 629 6.28 25.08 45.02
CA GLU A 629 5.75 26.44 45.19
C GLU A 629 5.24 26.98 43.86
N ILE A 630 4.17 27.80 43.91
CA ILE A 630 3.68 28.56 42.76
C ILE A 630 4.00 30.04 42.98
N LEU A 631 4.72 30.62 42.03
CA LEU A 631 5.08 32.03 42.04
C LEU A 631 4.31 32.76 40.95
N LYS A 632 3.67 33.88 41.30
CA LYS A 632 3.01 34.75 40.32
C LYS A 632 4.07 35.50 39.50
N GLN A 633 3.82 35.63 38.20
CA GLN A 633 4.65 36.47 37.33
C GLN A 633 4.12 37.91 37.32
N ASP A 634 5.03 38.87 37.36
CA ASP A 634 4.68 40.30 37.31
C ASP A 634 4.44 40.80 35.88
N LYS A 635 4.91 40.06 34.87
CA LYS A 635 4.84 40.41 33.46
C LYS A 635 4.41 39.22 32.63
N GLU A 636 3.53 39.47 31.66
CA GLU A 636 3.18 38.47 30.66
C GLU A 636 4.29 38.39 29.61
N GLU A 637 4.89 37.21 29.49
CA GLU A 637 5.87 36.91 28.46
C GLU A 637 5.59 35.54 27.82
N GLU A 638 5.98 35.39 26.56
CA GLU A 638 5.94 34.09 25.90
C GLU A 638 7.18 33.27 26.29
N PHE A 639 6.96 32.03 26.72
CA PHE A 639 8.02 31.11 27.11
C PHE A 639 8.03 29.85 26.26
N GLY A 640 9.22 29.47 25.79
CA GLY A 640 9.52 28.17 25.22
C GLY A 640 10.40 27.37 26.18
N VAL A 641 9.97 26.16 26.57
CA VAL A 641 10.71 25.34 27.54
C VAL A 641 11.76 24.50 26.81
N ARG A 642 13.04 24.86 26.99
CA ARG A 642 14.21 24.06 26.56
C ARG A 642 14.82 23.27 27.70
N SER A 643 14.94 23.90 28.87
CA SER A 643 15.44 23.33 30.12
C SER A 643 14.47 23.65 31.24
N ARG A 644 14.45 22.83 32.28
CA ARG A 644 13.74 23.12 33.55
C ARG A 644 14.69 23.36 34.72
N LYS A 645 16.00 23.22 34.49
CA LYS A 645 17.01 23.36 35.54
C LYS A 645 17.26 24.83 35.85
N MET A 646 17.22 25.19 37.12
CA MET A 646 17.61 26.51 37.59
C MET A 646 19.14 26.57 37.76
N PRO A 647 19.83 27.60 37.26
CA PRO A 647 21.28 27.72 37.42
C PRO A 647 21.71 27.70 38.88
N GLY A 648 22.70 26.87 39.22
CA GLY A 648 23.23 26.76 40.59
C GLY A 648 22.33 26.02 41.59
N ILE A 649 21.16 25.52 41.19
CA ILE A 649 20.22 24.78 42.04
C ILE A 649 19.94 23.42 41.40
N GLU A 650 20.61 22.37 41.87
CA GLU A 650 20.46 21.02 41.31
C GLU A 650 19.27 20.25 41.87
N THR A 651 18.84 20.62 43.09
CA THR A 651 17.78 19.93 43.82
C THR A 651 16.37 20.28 43.34
N HIS A 652 16.21 21.35 42.56
CA HIS A 652 14.91 21.87 42.13
C HIS A 652 14.88 22.23 40.64
N GLN A 653 13.68 22.29 40.09
CA GLN A 653 13.36 22.64 38.72
C GLN A 653 12.22 23.64 38.68
N ALA A 654 12.04 24.31 37.55
CA ALA A 654 10.92 25.20 37.31
C ALA A 654 10.23 24.92 35.97
N GLU A 655 8.94 25.22 35.89
CA GLU A 655 8.17 25.22 34.64
C GLU A 655 7.16 26.38 34.57
N PRO A 656 7.00 27.00 33.38
CA PRO A 656 6.09 28.12 33.23
C PRO A 656 4.66 27.61 33.08
N LEU A 657 3.79 27.99 34.00
CA LEU A 657 2.35 27.79 33.93
C LEU A 657 1.72 28.92 33.11
N HIS A 658 1.85 28.85 31.78
CA HIS A 658 1.36 29.87 30.82
C HIS A 658 0.21 29.38 29.93
N ARG A 659 -0.27 28.15 30.19
CA ARG A 659 -1.40 27.53 29.50
C ARG A 659 -2.69 27.81 30.25
N LYS A 660 -3.82 27.58 29.58
CA LYS A 660 -5.15 27.59 30.21
C LYS A 660 -5.18 26.56 31.35
N PHE A 661 -5.78 26.91 32.49
CA PHE A 661 -5.87 26.03 33.67
C PHE A 661 -6.43 24.64 33.30
N ARG A 662 -7.51 24.60 32.50
CA ARG A 662 -8.08 23.37 31.92
C ARG A 662 -7.07 22.52 31.15
N ALA A 663 -6.19 23.15 30.36
CA ALA A 663 -5.19 22.44 29.57
C ALA A 663 -4.07 21.84 30.42
N ILE A 664 -3.79 22.38 31.60
CA ILE A 664 -2.81 21.81 32.56
C ILE A 664 -3.43 20.60 33.25
N ALA A 665 -4.64 20.79 33.78
CA ALA A 665 -5.41 19.77 34.46
C ALA A 665 -5.66 18.53 33.59
N TYR A 666 -5.82 18.71 32.27
CA TYR A 666 -5.95 17.63 31.29
C TYR A 666 -4.83 16.57 31.35
N TYR A 667 -3.61 16.95 31.74
CA TYR A 667 -2.46 16.03 31.79
C TYR A 667 -2.35 15.27 33.12
N TYR A 668 -3.32 15.38 34.03
CA TYR A 668 -3.32 14.63 35.28
C TYR A 668 -3.31 13.12 35.01
N LYS A 669 -2.29 12.39 35.48
CA LYS A 669 -2.08 10.94 35.20
C LYS A 669 -2.13 10.57 33.69
N TYR A 670 -1.78 11.48 32.79
CA TYR A 670 -1.66 11.13 31.36
C TYR A 670 -0.50 10.14 31.13
N PRO A 671 -0.66 9.09 30.30
CA PRO A 671 -1.83 8.78 29.45
C PRO A 671 -2.96 7.97 30.14
N GLU A 672 -2.76 7.44 31.34
CA GLU A 672 -3.70 6.54 32.05
C GLU A 672 -5.09 7.15 32.31
N SER A 673 -5.18 8.47 32.43
CA SER A 673 -6.42 9.21 32.67
C SER A 673 -7.22 9.54 31.40
N VAL A 674 -6.73 9.18 30.21
CA VAL A 674 -7.44 9.47 28.96
C VAL A 674 -8.84 8.83 28.98
N ALA A 675 -9.85 9.62 28.58
CA ALA A 675 -11.28 9.32 28.70
C ALA A 675 -11.83 9.05 30.13
N ARG A 676 -10.98 9.09 31.17
CA ARG A 676 -11.32 8.89 32.59
C ARG A 676 -11.21 10.16 33.43
N LEU A 677 -10.85 11.29 32.82
CA LEU A 677 -10.81 12.59 33.49
C LEU A 677 -12.07 13.39 33.16
N ARG A 678 -12.82 13.79 34.20
CA ARG A 678 -13.99 14.68 34.11
C ARG A 678 -13.78 15.92 34.95
N MET A 679 -14.25 17.06 34.45
CA MET A 679 -14.27 18.33 35.19
C MET A 679 -15.70 18.69 35.62
N GLU A 680 -15.91 18.98 36.90
CA GLU A 680 -17.20 19.41 37.46
C GLU A 680 -17.31 20.92 37.58
N GLY A 681 -18.44 21.47 37.13
CA GLY A 681 -18.68 22.90 37.08
C GLY A 681 -17.91 23.61 35.96
N SER A 682 -18.07 24.93 35.90
CA SER A 682 -17.37 25.76 34.92
C SER A 682 -15.92 25.98 35.36
N VAL A 683 -15.02 25.07 34.98
CA VAL A 683 -13.58 25.25 35.19
C VAL A 683 -13.14 26.56 34.52
N PRO A 684 -12.44 27.46 35.24
CA PRO A 684 -11.99 28.73 34.70
C PRO A 684 -11.13 28.51 33.45
N ASP A 685 -11.52 29.11 32.32
CA ASP A 685 -10.72 29.16 31.09
C ASP A 685 -9.64 30.27 31.17
N ILE A 686 -9.02 30.40 32.35
CA ILE A 686 -8.02 31.43 32.63
C ILE A 686 -6.65 30.93 32.18
N LYS A 687 -5.93 31.79 31.45
CA LYS A 687 -4.51 31.58 31.16
C LYS A 687 -3.74 31.86 32.44
N LEU A 688 -3.02 30.86 32.94
CA LEU A 688 -2.15 31.09 34.10
C LEU A 688 -0.96 31.96 33.70
N GLN A 689 -0.46 32.76 34.63
CA GLN A 689 0.77 33.55 34.53
C GLN A 689 1.61 33.31 35.78
N HIS A 690 2.04 32.07 35.95
CA HIS A 690 2.76 31.63 37.14
C HIS A 690 3.96 30.75 36.76
N ASP A 691 4.90 30.60 37.68
CA ASP A 691 5.94 29.59 37.64
C ASP A 691 5.64 28.51 38.68
N LEU A 692 5.79 27.24 38.32
CA LEU A 692 5.84 26.16 39.29
C LEU A 692 7.32 25.85 39.55
N VAL A 693 7.75 25.98 40.80
CA VAL A 693 9.06 25.54 41.27
C VAL A 693 8.86 24.27 42.08
N TYR A 694 9.64 23.23 41.81
CA TYR A 694 9.45 21.92 42.42
C TYR A 694 10.76 21.16 42.59
N LYS A 695 10.81 20.29 43.60
CA LYS A 695 11.94 19.40 43.82
C LYS A 695 12.16 18.47 42.62
N ALA A 696 13.41 18.29 42.20
CA ALA A 696 13.75 17.41 41.08
C ALA A 696 13.27 15.98 41.36
N GLY A 697 12.62 15.36 40.37
CA GLY A 697 12.05 14.01 40.51
C GLY A 697 10.57 13.98 40.91
N THR A 698 9.94 15.11 41.23
CA THR A 698 8.49 15.18 41.49
C THR A 698 7.69 14.72 40.28
N LYS A 699 6.75 13.79 40.49
CA LYS A 699 5.95 13.18 39.43
C LYS A 699 4.90 14.15 38.89
N GLN A 700 4.53 14.00 37.61
CA GLN A 700 3.55 14.87 36.95
C GLN A 700 2.18 14.95 37.67
N PRO A 701 1.59 13.84 38.18
CA PRO A 701 0.33 13.91 38.92
C PRO A 701 0.42 14.77 40.18
N GLU A 702 1.49 14.63 40.97
CA GLU A 702 1.71 15.42 42.19
C GLU A 702 1.80 16.92 41.88
N LYS A 703 2.49 17.28 40.79
CA LYS A 703 2.57 18.68 40.34
C LYS A 703 1.19 19.23 39.98
N ILE A 704 0.39 18.46 39.25
CA ILE A 704 -0.94 18.90 38.84
C ILE A 704 -1.89 18.99 40.03
N GLU A 705 -1.88 18.02 40.95
CA GLU A 705 -2.63 18.10 42.21
C GLU A 705 -2.28 19.35 43.00
N PHE A 706 -0.99 19.68 43.12
CA PHE A 706 -0.54 20.90 43.79
C PHE A 706 -1.03 22.16 43.08
N ILE A 707 -1.00 22.20 41.74
CA ILE A 707 -1.54 23.33 40.97
C ILE A 707 -3.05 23.45 41.18
N LEU A 708 -3.80 22.34 41.11
CA LEU A 708 -5.24 22.35 41.34
C LEU A 708 -5.57 22.86 42.75
N ASP A 709 -4.88 22.33 43.75
CA ASP A 709 -5.03 22.70 45.16
C ASP A 709 -4.83 24.20 45.37
N TYR A 710 -3.76 24.76 44.83
CA TYR A 710 -3.44 26.19 44.91
C TYR A 710 -4.54 27.09 44.35
N PHE A 711 -5.24 26.65 43.30
CA PHE A 711 -6.35 27.40 42.70
C PHE A 711 -7.73 27.02 43.26
N GLY A 712 -7.79 26.26 44.36
CA GLY A 712 -9.04 25.87 45.03
C GLY A 712 -9.79 24.70 44.40
N TRP A 713 -9.06 23.83 43.70
CA TRP A 713 -9.58 22.63 43.05
C TRP A 713 -8.95 21.38 43.65
N GLU A 714 -9.65 20.26 43.57
CA GLU A 714 -9.14 18.96 43.99
C GLU A 714 -9.44 17.91 42.93
N VAL A 715 -8.65 16.83 42.94
CA VAL A 715 -8.96 15.61 42.20
C VAL A 715 -9.54 14.61 43.19
N VAL A 716 -10.70 14.05 42.85
CA VAL A 716 -11.31 12.95 43.59
C VAL A 716 -11.40 11.74 42.69
N GLU A 717 -10.94 10.59 43.19
CA GLU A 717 -11.15 9.31 42.53
C GLU A 717 -12.55 8.82 42.90
N VAL A 718 -13.40 8.64 41.89
CA VAL A 718 -14.73 8.04 42.04
C VAL A 718 -14.78 6.75 41.26
N ASN A 719 -15.48 5.76 41.80
CA ASN A 719 -15.79 4.55 41.05
C ASN A 719 -17.23 4.70 40.54
N GLU A 720 -17.39 4.86 39.23
CA GLU A 720 -18.67 5.13 38.61
C GLU A 720 -18.89 4.21 37.39
N PRO A 721 -20.15 3.93 37.01
CA PRO A 721 -20.45 3.19 35.80
C PRO A 721 -20.05 4.00 34.56
N ARG A 722 -19.21 3.41 33.71
CA ARG A 722 -18.67 4.03 32.49
C ARG A 722 -19.04 3.22 31.26
N ARG A 723 -19.34 3.92 30.16
CA ARG A 723 -19.50 3.30 28.84
C ARG A 723 -18.14 2.87 28.31
N VAL A 724 -17.97 1.57 28.14
CA VAL A 724 -16.77 0.91 27.65
C VAL A 724 -17.06 0.30 26.28
N TRP A 725 -16.11 0.47 25.37
CA TRP A 725 -16.08 -0.22 24.09
C TRP A 725 -15.05 -1.35 24.18
N VAL A 726 -15.54 -2.58 24.24
CA VAL A 726 -14.68 -3.77 24.26
C VAL A 726 -14.32 -4.10 22.82
N ALA A 727 -13.06 -3.88 22.46
CA ALA A 727 -12.54 -4.13 21.14
C ALA A 727 -12.21 -5.61 20.98
N LYS A 728 -12.80 -6.27 19.98
CA LYS A 728 -12.53 -7.68 19.63
C LYS A 728 -12.20 -7.80 18.16
N HIS A 729 -11.19 -8.61 17.88
CA HIS A 729 -10.81 -8.93 16.52
C HIS A 729 -11.58 -10.16 16.03
N ASP A 730 -12.06 -10.12 14.80
CA ASP A 730 -12.87 -11.21 14.21
C ASP A 730 -12.05 -12.40 13.69
N GLY A 731 -10.72 -12.36 13.85
CA GLY A 731 -9.81 -13.43 13.44
C GLY A 731 -9.43 -13.39 11.96
N ARG A 732 -9.89 -12.39 11.19
CA ARG A 732 -9.46 -12.20 9.81
C ARG A 732 -7.95 -11.94 9.75
N LYS A 733 -7.34 -12.24 8.61
CA LYS A 733 -5.94 -11.82 8.40
C LYS A 733 -5.88 -10.31 8.23
N LEU A 734 -5.00 -9.64 8.97
CA LEU A 734 -4.78 -8.20 8.84
C LEU A 734 -4.23 -7.82 7.46
N LYS A 735 -4.66 -6.66 6.96
CA LYS A 735 -4.05 -6.00 5.81
C LYS A 735 -2.62 -5.56 6.16
N ASP A 736 -1.77 -5.32 5.16
CA ASP A 736 -0.48 -4.67 5.44
C ASP A 736 -0.76 -3.25 5.96
N PHE A 737 -0.10 -2.84 7.04
CA PHE A 737 -0.39 -1.57 7.71
C PHE A 737 -0.19 -0.33 6.81
N LYS A 738 0.55 -0.42 5.69
CA LYS A 738 0.62 0.70 4.72
C LYS A 738 -0.58 0.80 3.80
N GLU A 739 -1.31 -0.29 3.62
CA GLU A 739 -2.53 -0.32 2.81
C GLU A 739 -3.71 0.28 3.57
N VAL A 740 -3.65 0.31 4.91
CA VAL A 740 -4.67 0.89 5.77
C VAL A 740 -4.59 2.42 5.74
N LYS A 741 -5.57 3.04 5.08
CA LYS A 741 -5.71 4.49 4.96
C LYS A 741 -6.69 5.04 5.97
N ALA A 742 -6.31 6.13 6.61
CA ALA A 742 -7.12 6.78 7.61
C ALA A 742 -8.12 7.75 6.96
N PRO A 743 -9.39 7.76 7.40
CA PRO A 743 -10.36 8.74 6.92
C PRO A 743 -10.06 10.15 7.46
N GLY A 744 -10.26 11.17 6.63
CA GLY A 744 -10.22 12.59 7.04
C GLY A 744 -9.00 13.39 6.57
N LYS A 745 -9.03 14.71 6.83
CA LYS A 745 -8.02 15.69 6.34
C LYS A 745 -6.86 15.95 7.29
N LYS A 746 -7.00 15.63 8.59
CA LYS A 746 -5.95 15.80 9.60
C LYS A 746 -5.46 14.42 10.02
N LEU A 747 -4.27 14.06 9.55
CA LEU A 747 -3.65 12.77 9.77
C LEU A 747 -2.33 12.94 10.51
N TYR A 748 -2.10 12.12 11.52
CA TYR A 748 -0.76 11.88 12.03
C TYR A 748 -0.18 10.68 11.28
N MET A 749 1.01 10.84 10.68
CA MET A 749 1.68 9.77 9.94
C MET A 749 2.88 9.24 10.71
N SER A 750 3.00 7.92 10.78
CA SER A 750 4.19 7.23 11.29
C SER A 750 4.91 6.55 10.14
N SER A 751 6.19 6.86 9.91
CA SER A 751 7.01 6.13 8.93
C SER A 751 7.27 4.67 9.34
N GLU A 752 7.09 4.35 10.63
CA GLU A 752 7.30 3.02 11.16
C GLU A 752 5.99 2.23 11.29
N GLY A 753 4.82 2.84 11.13
CA GLY A 753 3.52 2.21 11.40
C GLY A 753 3.11 2.29 12.88
N LEU A 754 1.84 1.99 13.14
CA LEU A 754 1.15 2.14 14.43
C LEU A 754 0.47 0.82 14.81
N SER A 755 0.56 0.42 16.06
CA SER A 755 -0.26 -0.64 16.66
C SER A 755 -1.63 -0.09 17.09
N LEU A 756 -2.52 -0.95 17.62
CA LEU A 756 -3.83 -0.51 18.11
C LEU A 756 -3.75 0.42 19.32
N ASP A 757 -2.77 0.22 20.20
CA ASP A 757 -2.60 1.04 21.42
C ASP A 757 -2.55 2.57 21.12
N PRO A 758 -1.64 3.08 20.27
CA PRO A 758 -1.63 4.49 19.93
C PRO A 758 -2.90 4.94 19.18
N LEU A 759 -3.52 4.07 18.37
CA LEU A 759 -4.75 4.41 17.64
C LEU A 759 -5.94 4.59 18.60
N PHE A 760 -6.14 3.65 19.53
CA PHE A 760 -7.17 3.74 20.56
C PHE A 760 -6.92 4.93 21.48
N HIS A 761 -5.66 5.15 21.87
CA HIS A 761 -5.26 6.29 22.67
C HIS A 761 -5.62 7.63 21.99
N HIS A 762 -5.23 7.81 20.72
CA HIS A 762 -5.55 9.02 19.96
C HIS A 762 -7.05 9.19 19.72
N PHE A 763 -7.79 8.11 19.49
CA PHE A 763 -9.25 8.13 19.37
C PHE A 763 -9.91 8.60 20.68
N MET A 764 -9.57 7.99 21.81
CA MET A 764 -10.11 8.37 23.12
C MET A 764 -9.75 9.83 23.46
N LEU A 765 -8.54 10.28 23.07
CA LEU A 765 -8.11 11.66 23.22
C LEU A 765 -8.96 12.63 22.36
N GLY A 766 -9.25 12.28 21.10
CA GLY A 766 -10.13 13.05 20.22
C GLY A 766 -11.55 13.16 20.75
N GLN A 767 -12.09 12.07 21.30
CA GLN A 767 -13.45 12.01 21.83
C GLN A 767 -13.61 12.68 23.20
N ASN A 768 -12.53 12.80 23.99
CA ASN A 768 -12.56 13.45 25.29
C ASN A 768 -11.79 14.79 25.33
N ARG A 769 -11.71 15.53 24.22
CA ARG A 769 -11.06 16.85 24.19
C ARG A 769 -11.69 17.85 25.15
N ASP A 770 -12.99 17.72 25.39
CA ASP A 770 -13.70 18.57 26.34
C ASP A 770 -13.59 18.15 27.81
N VAL A 771 -12.85 17.08 28.12
CA VAL A 771 -12.60 16.67 29.52
C VAL A 771 -13.90 16.49 30.31
N MET A 772 -14.97 16.11 29.63
CA MET A 772 -16.27 15.79 30.23
C MET A 772 -16.36 14.31 30.61
N ALA A 773 -15.37 13.52 30.20
CA ALA A 773 -15.42 12.07 30.23
C ALA A 773 -16.76 11.58 29.61
N ALA A 774 -17.13 12.11 28.45
CA ALA A 774 -18.35 11.70 27.74
C ALA A 774 -18.06 10.69 26.61
N GLY A 775 -16.80 10.64 26.15
CA GLY A 775 -16.34 9.71 25.13
C GLY A 775 -16.18 8.27 25.67
N PRO A 776 -16.19 7.26 24.77
CA PRO A 776 -16.02 5.87 25.16
C PRO A 776 -14.60 5.57 25.65
N ILE A 777 -14.50 4.65 26.61
CA ILE A 777 -13.22 4.06 27.03
C ILE A 777 -13.04 2.77 26.24
N ILE A 778 -11.91 2.59 25.56
CA ILE A 778 -11.63 1.35 24.84
C ILE A 778 -10.92 0.36 25.77
N VAL A 779 -11.42 -0.86 25.81
CA VAL A 779 -10.74 -2.02 26.41
C VAL A 779 -10.32 -2.94 25.28
N ASP A 780 -9.02 -3.09 25.08
CA ASP A 780 -8.46 -3.94 24.03
C ASP A 780 -8.50 -5.42 24.44
N GLN A 781 -9.31 -6.22 23.74
CA GLN A 781 -9.34 -7.69 23.81
C GLN A 781 -9.06 -8.32 22.45
N THR A 782 -8.41 -7.59 21.54
CA THR A 782 -8.12 -8.05 20.19
C THR A 782 -6.99 -9.08 20.16
N GLY A 783 -6.05 -8.99 21.10
CA GLY A 783 -4.82 -9.79 21.12
C GLY A 783 -3.79 -9.39 20.05
N LEU A 784 -4.02 -8.28 19.35
CA LEU A 784 -3.14 -7.82 18.27
C LEU A 784 -1.98 -6.98 18.84
N THR A 785 -0.75 -7.46 18.64
CA THR A 785 0.47 -6.74 19.06
C THR A 785 1.26 -6.19 17.88
N GLU A 786 0.85 -6.51 16.65
CA GLU A 786 1.51 -6.08 15.43
C GLU A 786 1.06 -4.69 14.95
N ARG A 787 1.72 -4.17 13.92
CA ARG A 787 1.39 -2.87 13.31
C ARG A 787 0.17 -3.03 12.41
N VAL A 788 -0.79 -2.13 12.54
CA VAL A 788 -2.10 -2.22 11.89
C VAL A 788 -2.41 -1.02 10.97
N ALA A 789 -1.77 0.14 11.18
CA ALA A 789 -1.96 1.30 10.30
C ALA A 789 -0.70 2.17 10.15
N LEU A 790 -0.60 2.93 9.04
CA LEU A 790 0.41 3.96 8.84
C LEU A 790 -0.05 5.34 9.34
N GLU A 791 -1.36 5.55 9.29
CA GLU A 791 -2.00 6.85 9.51
C GLU A 791 -2.94 6.76 10.73
N CYS A 792 -2.93 7.80 11.55
CA CYS A 792 -3.84 7.98 12.66
C CYS A 792 -4.82 9.12 12.35
N PRO A 793 -6.12 8.82 12.14
CA PRO A 793 -7.16 9.83 11.94
C PRO A 793 -7.49 10.57 13.23
N SER A 794 -8.00 11.80 13.09
CA SER A 794 -8.58 12.57 14.20
C SER A 794 -10.10 12.42 14.20
N PHE A 795 -10.60 11.48 15.00
CA PHE A 795 -12.03 11.24 15.16
C PHE A 795 -12.58 12.07 16.34
N GLU A 796 -13.35 13.10 16.04
CA GLU A 796 -13.92 14.01 17.04
C GLU A 796 -15.45 14.04 16.93
N GLY A 797 -16.12 14.13 18.07
CA GLY A 797 -17.59 14.23 18.14
C GLY A 797 -18.33 12.94 17.78
N ALA A 798 -19.67 13.03 17.83
CA ALA A 798 -20.56 11.88 17.64
C ALA A 798 -20.45 11.25 16.24
N GLU A 799 -20.30 12.05 15.18
CA GLU A 799 -20.06 11.55 13.83
C GLU A 799 -18.74 10.77 13.73
N GLY A 800 -17.71 11.20 14.45
CA GLY A 800 -16.42 10.51 14.52
C GLY A 800 -16.48 9.14 15.18
N LEU A 801 -17.47 8.88 16.04
CA LEU A 801 -17.66 7.57 16.68
C LEU A 801 -18.08 6.51 15.66
N GLU A 802 -19.03 6.83 14.78
CA GLU A 802 -19.52 5.89 13.76
C GLU A 802 -18.46 5.64 12.69
N ILE A 803 -17.78 6.70 12.23
CA ILE A 803 -16.69 6.56 11.25
C ILE A 803 -15.56 5.71 11.84
N ALA A 804 -15.21 5.89 13.12
CA ALA A 804 -14.21 5.06 13.77
C ALA A 804 -14.65 3.59 13.83
N ARG A 805 -15.90 3.30 14.20
CA ARG A 805 -16.45 1.93 14.24
C ARG A 805 -16.36 1.24 12.89
N GLU A 806 -16.77 1.92 11.83
CA GLU A 806 -16.69 1.39 10.46
C GLU A 806 -15.24 1.18 10.06
N TRP A 807 -14.37 2.17 10.27
CA TRP A 807 -12.97 2.10 9.87
C TRP A 807 -12.20 0.98 10.57
N PHE A 808 -12.31 0.85 11.90
CA PHE A 808 -11.68 -0.24 12.64
C PHE A 808 -12.21 -1.61 12.21
N LYS A 809 -13.51 -1.72 11.91
CA LYS A 809 -14.11 -2.97 11.45
C LYS A 809 -13.66 -3.33 10.04
N ASP A 810 -13.64 -2.38 9.12
CA ASP A 810 -13.42 -2.65 7.70
C ASP A 810 -11.93 -2.81 7.39
N GLU A 811 -11.08 -2.00 8.02
CA GLU A 811 -9.64 -2.03 7.79
C GLU A 811 -8.91 -3.06 8.64
N MET A 812 -9.35 -3.27 9.89
CA MET A 812 -8.59 -4.04 10.88
C MET A 812 -9.35 -5.23 11.46
N GLY A 813 -10.61 -5.45 11.07
CA GLY A 813 -11.43 -6.52 11.67
C GLY A 813 -11.73 -6.34 13.14
N VAL A 814 -11.59 -5.11 13.65
CA VAL A 814 -11.86 -4.78 15.05
C VAL A 814 -13.29 -4.28 15.19
N THR A 815 -14.08 -4.99 15.97
CA THR A 815 -15.44 -4.61 16.33
C THR A 815 -15.50 -4.19 17.79
N PHE A 816 -16.45 -3.32 18.14
CA PHE A 816 -16.62 -2.85 19.51
C PHE A 816 -18.00 -3.24 20.03
N THR A 817 -18.04 -3.99 21.13
CA THR A 817 -19.26 -4.18 21.92
C THR A 817 -19.33 -3.14 23.03
N GLU A 818 -20.52 -2.62 23.28
CA GLU A 818 -20.73 -1.64 24.36
C GLU A 818 -21.12 -2.34 25.64
N GLU A 819 -20.42 -1.97 26.71
CA GLU A 819 -20.67 -2.47 28.05
C GLU A 819 -20.64 -1.30 29.03
N VAL A 820 -21.27 -1.50 30.18
CA VAL A 820 -21.12 -0.61 31.33
C VAL A 820 -20.26 -1.32 32.35
N GLN A 821 -19.11 -0.72 32.68
CA GLN A 821 -18.20 -1.25 33.69
C GLN A 821 -17.96 -0.22 34.78
N GLN A 822 -17.79 -0.68 36.02
CA GLN A 822 -17.34 0.18 37.12
C GLN A 822 -15.86 0.48 36.92
N MET A 823 -15.51 1.76 36.77
CA MET A 823 -14.13 2.19 36.56
C MET A 823 -13.82 3.41 37.40
N THR A 824 -12.55 3.54 37.76
CA THR A 824 -12.03 4.76 38.37
C THR A 824 -12.07 5.91 37.37
N THR A 825 -12.85 6.93 37.69
CA THR A 825 -12.84 8.25 37.04
C THR A 825 -12.17 9.25 37.97
N TYR A 826 -11.31 10.10 37.40
CA TYR A 826 -10.70 11.22 38.08
C TYR A 826 -11.58 12.45 37.88
N VAL A 827 -12.22 12.91 38.96
CA VAL A 827 -13.11 14.08 38.93
C VAL A 827 -12.37 15.27 39.48
N ILE A 828 -12.18 16.29 38.64
CA ILE A 828 -11.63 17.59 39.04
C ILE A 828 -12.80 18.49 39.40
N ARG A 829 -12.87 18.93 40.65
CA ARG A 829 -13.97 19.77 41.16
C ARG A 829 -13.44 20.88 42.06
N LYS A 830 -14.25 21.92 42.24
CA LYS A 830 -13.95 22.97 43.21
C LYS A 830 -13.99 22.35 44.61
N ARG A 831 -12.98 22.63 45.43
CA ARG A 831 -12.97 22.17 46.81
C ARG A 831 -14.15 22.80 47.57
N GLU A 832 -14.93 21.97 48.25
CA GLU A 832 -15.95 22.46 49.18
C GLU A 832 -15.24 23.12 50.37
N GLU A 833 -15.65 24.35 50.73
CA GLU A 833 -15.18 25.00 51.95
C GLU A 833 -15.58 24.10 53.13
N ARG A 834 -14.58 23.55 53.83
CA ARG A 834 -14.79 22.78 55.07
C ARG A 834 -14.97 23.69 56.26
#